data_AF-A0ABD2XTX2-F1
#
_entry.id   AF-A0ABD2XTX2-F1
#
_cell.length_a   1.000
_cell.length_b   1.000
_cell.length_c   1.000
_cell.angle_alpha   90.00
_cell.angle_beta   90.00
_cell.angle_gamma   90.00
#
_symmetry.space_group_name_H-M   'P 1'
#
loop_
_entity.id
_entity.type
_entity.pdbx_description
1 polymer ?
#
loop_
_entity_poly.entity_id
_entity_poly.type
_entity_poly.pdbx_seq_one_letter_code
_entity_poly.pdbx_strand_id
1 'polypeptide(L)'
;MLDRGSVSASHASQYAPLMPQGEASAPAKVIVQIAIGAGSAIKVVHRVAVFPSQAEKTDYMSDPAGMANERAAPQLFVWPKPWLQFGLAKLKLDYLHELEFNYVKLEMIDGLKKTYDEAMRRDDVKAIVLTGASGKFSSGLDITIIQEVQKTGDISIAPDASVDLVINRIEDVKKPSVAAIQGFAIGGGLELAMGCSARISAPKAQLGLPELKLGVIPGCGGTQRLARLVGLPKAIDMLLSSNLITSEEGKELGLIDSVVSPDELLTASRQWAIDIVEGRRSQINCLHKSDKLGHILLSKKLLETAREHAQKNFQNKPQYQACIDVIEEGIISGPSSGILKEDRVFKELLLSKTAKSLVHVFLSERAALKVPRITDSGFKARNIDRVAVVGGGLMGSGIASALIINNIHVILKEVNSEYLQKGVKSIAANLQGLVKRAEFPHDKLENALSLLKGALDYEEFKTVDMVIEAVYEDISLKQSIFEEIEKFCSPDCILASNTSTIDLNAIGERTNSQDRILGVHLFSPAHLMPLIEIILTERTSAQVICDVMKLAKIIRKVPIVVKNCTCFAANRIFLPYMQAADLLANLGVDIFRIDRVICEFGMRIGPFQLQDLSGYGVYLAGLKEFIAAYGERSFQSPLVQLMVDSGRAGKSNGKGYYLYEKDSWLKPDPSVLQILEESRKLTSIIPDGKPISVTDQEIAEMIFFPVVNEACRVVDEGIVVQASDIDIASVHGMKFPAHYGGILFWADSIGAEYIYSRLASWSEAYGNFFKPSNFLKDRATKSILLGESS
;
A
#
# COMPACT_ATOMS: atom_id res chain seq x y z
N MET A 1 32.23 71.64 -40.87
CA MET A 1 33.59 71.54 -40.31
C MET A 1 34.07 70.13 -40.62
N LEU A 2 34.83 69.98 -41.71
CA LEU A 2 36.31 69.85 -41.70
C LEU A 2 36.72 68.47 -41.14
N ASP A 3 37.57 67.65 -41.75
CA ASP A 3 38.34 67.66 -42.99
C ASP A 3 39.09 66.30 -42.97
N ARG A 4 39.19 65.56 -44.08
CA ARG A 4 40.43 65.27 -44.85
C ARG A 4 41.22 63.97 -44.54
N GLY A 5 41.72 63.40 -45.64
CA GLY A 5 42.85 62.47 -45.74
C GLY A 5 42.47 61.14 -46.44
N SER A 6 42.31 60.99 -47.76
CA SER A 6 43.13 61.26 -48.96
C SER A 6 44.31 60.29 -49.21
N VAL A 7 44.29 59.67 -50.41
CA VAL A 7 45.45 59.29 -51.28
C VAL A 7 46.18 57.97 -50.90
N SER A 8 46.54 57.00 -51.78
CA SER A 8 46.32 56.72 -53.22
C SER A 8 46.95 55.37 -53.64
N ALA A 9 46.49 54.83 -54.79
CA ALA A 9 47.24 54.11 -55.86
C ALA A 9 47.88 52.72 -55.53
N SER A 10 47.95 51.70 -56.40
CA SER A 10 47.54 51.48 -57.79
C SER A 10 47.79 50.01 -58.20
N HIS A 11 46.88 49.45 -59.01
CA HIS A 11 47.06 48.51 -60.15
C HIS A 11 47.69 47.10 -59.96
N ALA A 12 46.87 46.05 -60.21
CA ALA A 12 47.05 45.08 -61.32
C ALA A 12 45.88 44.05 -61.43
N SER A 13 45.13 44.09 -62.55
CA SER A 13 44.71 42.99 -63.45
C SER A 13 45.09 41.54 -63.04
N GLN A 14 44.33 40.42 -63.15
CA GLN A 14 43.22 39.97 -64.02
C GLN A 14 42.79 38.52 -63.57
N TYR A 15 41.56 38.08 -63.93
CA TYR A 15 40.99 36.69 -63.98
C TYR A 15 40.44 35.96 -62.69
N ALA A 16 39.09 35.95 -62.56
CA ALA A 16 38.06 34.91 -62.20
C ALA A 16 38.30 33.83 -61.10
N PRO A 17 37.25 33.20 -60.46
CA PRO A 17 35.80 33.22 -60.73
C PRO A 17 34.88 33.50 -59.50
N LEU A 18 33.57 33.63 -59.77
CA LEU A 18 32.48 33.74 -58.79
C LEU A 18 32.49 32.59 -57.77
N MET A 19 32.57 32.93 -56.48
CA MET A 19 32.27 32.01 -55.37
C MET A 19 30.75 32.04 -55.07
N PRO A 20 30.11 30.88 -54.85
CA PRO A 20 28.69 30.82 -54.47
C PRO A 20 28.52 31.38 -53.05
N GLN A 21 27.46 32.17 -52.84
CA GLN A 21 27.03 32.57 -51.51
C GLN A 21 26.72 31.29 -50.70
N GLY A 22 27.43 31.11 -49.59
CA GLY A 22 27.19 30.00 -48.68
C GLY A 22 25.77 30.07 -48.10
N GLU A 23 25.00 29.01 -48.29
CA GLU A 23 23.77 28.78 -47.54
C GLU A 23 24.10 28.79 -46.05
N ALA A 24 23.44 29.68 -45.30
CA ALA A 24 23.45 29.62 -43.85
C ALA A 24 22.85 28.28 -43.42
N SER A 25 23.68 27.39 -42.86
CA SER A 25 23.23 26.10 -42.35
C SER A 25 22.09 26.31 -41.35
N ALA A 26 20.92 25.73 -41.61
CA ALA A 26 19.81 25.78 -40.69
C ALA A 26 20.25 25.23 -39.31
N PRO A 27 19.89 25.89 -38.19
CA PRO A 27 20.28 25.42 -36.86
C PRO A 27 19.72 24.02 -36.62
N ALA A 28 20.56 23.11 -36.11
CA ALA A 28 20.19 21.72 -35.82
C ALA A 28 18.94 21.66 -34.91
N LYS A 29 17.94 20.87 -35.29
CA LYS A 29 16.74 20.63 -34.47
C LYS A 29 17.12 19.76 -33.27
N VAL A 30 16.78 20.17 -32.05
CA VAL A 30 17.14 19.46 -30.80
C VAL A 30 15.90 18.92 -30.10
N ILE A 31 15.96 17.67 -29.65
CA ILE A 31 15.01 17.11 -28.67
C ILE A 31 15.66 17.14 -27.29
N VAL A 32 14.93 17.63 -26.31
CA VAL A 32 15.37 17.64 -24.90
C VAL A 32 14.75 16.46 -24.19
N GLN A 33 15.60 15.63 -23.57
CA GLN A 33 15.16 14.56 -22.68
C GLN A 33 15.29 15.00 -21.22
N ILE A 34 14.18 14.94 -20.50
CA ILE A 34 14.09 15.22 -19.07
C ILE A 34 13.89 13.89 -18.34
N ALA A 35 14.82 13.54 -17.45
CA ALA A 35 14.66 12.39 -16.56
C ALA A 35 14.28 12.86 -15.15
N ILE A 36 13.16 12.33 -14.66
CA ILE A 36 12.69 12.49 -13.30
C ILE A 36 13.54 11.59 -12.40
N GLY A 37 14.37 12.18 -11.54
CA GLY A 37 15.21 11.46 -10.59
C GLY A 37 14.75 11.63 -9.16
N ALA A 38 15.23 10.76 -8.29
CA ALA A 38 14.98 10.83 -6.86
C ALA A 38 15.97 11.80 -6.18
N GLY A 39 15.44 12.83 -5.50
CA GLY A 39 16.19 13.98 -4.97
C GLY A 39 15.81 15.29 -5.67
N SER A 40 16.47 16.40 -5.33
CA SER A 40 16.25 17.72 -5.99
C SER A 40 16.80 17.80 -7.43
N ALA A 41 17.35 16.71 -7.96
CA ALA A 41 18.08 16.70 -9.22
C ALA A 41 17.19 16.25 -10.41
N ILE A 42 16.71 17.21 -11.19
CA ILE A 42 16.29 16.95 -12.57
C ILE A 42 17.55 16.76 -13.42
N LYS A 43 17.66 15.62 -14.08
CA LYS A 43 18.77 15.37 -15.01
C LYS A 43 18.28 15.63 -16.44
N VAL A 44 18.84 16.65 -17.09
CA VAL A 44 18.74 16.80 -18.55
C VAL A 44 19.78 15.87 -19.15
N VAL A 45 19.35 14.69 -19.59
CA VAL A 45 20.28 13.58 -19.87
C VAL A 45 20.88 13.66 -21.28
N HIS A 46 20.18 14.27 -22.26
CA HIS A 46 20.68 14.37 -23.63
C HIS A 46 20.11 15.57 -24.40
N ARG A 47 20.97 16.23 -25.20
CA ARG A 47 20.57 17.00 -26.39
C ARG A 47 20.87 16.13 -27.61
N VAL A 48 19.84 15.76 -28.37
CA VAL A 48 20.02 15.02 -29.63
C VAL A 48 19.72 15.96 -30.78
N ALA A 49 20.72 16.22 -31.63
CA ALA A 49 20.53 16.91 -32.91
C ALA A 49 19.89 15.94 -33.90
N VAL A 50 18.76 16.33 -34.48
CA VAL A 50 18.06 15.58 -35.54
C VAL A 50 18.40 16.25 -36.86
N PHE A 51 19.18 15.57 -37.71
CA PHE A 51 19.39 15.96 -39.10
C PHE A 51 18.30 15.33 -39.97
N PRO A 52 17.77 16.04 -40.98
CA PRO A 52 16.84 15.45 -41.93
C PRO A 52 17.54 14.29 -42.65
N SER A 53 16.86 13.15 -42.77
CA SER A 53 17.38 12.00 -43.52
C SER A 53 17.49 12.37 -44.99
N GLN A 54 18.71 12.57 -45.49
CA GLN A 54 18.99 12.42 -46.92
C GLN A 54 19.79 11.13 -47.14
N ALA A 55 19.23 10.33 -48.04
CA ALA A 55 19.85 9.18 -48.62
C ALA A 55 21.13 9.60 -49.34
N GLU A 56 22.26 9.00 -48.97
CA GLU A 56 23.38 8.68 -49.85
C GLU A 56 24.36 7.84 -49.03
N LYS A 57 24.30 6.51 -49.23
CA LYS A 57 25.38 5.61 -48.85
C LYS A 57 26.41 5.65 -49.98
N THR A 58 27.62 6.08 -49.67
CA THR A 58 28.82 5.67 -50.42
C THR A 58 29.84 5.09 -49.45
N ASP A 59 30.31 3.91 -49.82
CA ASP A 59 31.24 3.03 -49.13
C ASP A 59 32.62 3.66 -48.91
N TYR A 60 33.29 3.32 -47.80
CA TYR A 60 34.70 2.92 -47.81
C TYR A 60 35.01 2.02 -46.60
N MET A 61 35.57 0.85 -46.88
CA MET A 61 36.04 -0.18 -45.93
C MET A 61 37.51 0.02 -45.50
N SER A 62 37.87 -0.66 -44.40
CA SER A 62 39.21 -1.12 -43.91
C SER A 62 40.12 -0.05 -43.27
N ASP A 63 40.83 -0.26 -42.15
CA ASP A 63 41.38 -1.46 -41.48
C ASP A 63 41.79 -1.11 -40.00
N PRO A 64 41.96 -2.06 -39.04
CA PRO A 64 42.16 -1.77 -37.60
C PRO A 64 43.59 -2.05 -37.08
N ALA A 65 44.08 -1.23 -36.14
CA ALA A 65 45.15 -1.62 -35.19
C ALA A 65 45.35 -0.60 -34.05
N GLY A 66 45.63 -1.08 -32.83
CA GLY A 66 46.43 -0.34 -31.83
C GLY A 66 45.85 -0.23 -30.42
N MET A 67 46.43 -0.97 -29.48
CA MET A 67 46.12 -1.01 -28.04
C MET A 67 46.80 0.10 -27.21
N ALA A 68 46.27 0.29 -25.99
CA ALA A 68 46.96 0.48 -24.69
C ALA A 68 47.04 1.88 -24.03
N ASN A 69 46.38 1.94 -22.85
CA ASN A 69 46.70 2.58 -21.55
C ASN A 69 47.65 3.79 -21.45
N GLU A 70 47.23 4.83 -20.70
CA GLU A 70 47.72 5.13 -19.35
C GLU A 70 46.99 6.32 -18.67
N ARG A 71 46.94 6.29 -17.33
CA ARG A 71 46.36 7.30 -16.42
C ARG A 71 47.45 8.29 -15.97
N ALA A 72 47.13 9.59 -15.95
CA ALA A 72 47.63 10.55 -14.96
C ALA A 72 46.75 11.82 -14.92
N ALA A 73 46.32 12.23 -13.72
CA ALA A 73 45.79 13.57 -13.41
C ALA A 73 46.96 14.60 -13.44
N PRO A 74 46.80 15.96 -13.45
CA PRO A 74 45.77 16.74 -12.73
C PRO A 74 45.34 18.10 -13.34
N GLN A 75 44.58 18.87 -12.56
CA GLN A 75 44.37 20.34 -12.57
C GLN A 75 43.27 20.97 -13.46
N LEU A 76 42.37 21.67 -12.75
CA LEU A 76 41.45 22.69 -13.22
C LEU A 76 42.19 23.77 -14.02
N PHE A 77 41.65 24.18 -15.18
CA PHE A 77 41.43 25.60 -15.54
C PHE A 77 40.48 25.70 -16.77
N VAL A 78 39.91 26.90 -16.91
CA VAL A 78 38.69 27.36 -17.61
C VAL A 78 38.62 27.09 -19.14
N TRP A 79 37.39 26.95 -19.65
CA TRP A 79 36.99 26.85 -21.07
C TRP A 79 37.66 27.87 -22.00
N PRO A 80 37.96 27.45 -23.24
CA PRO A 80 37.23 28.02 -24.38
C PRO A 80 36.88 26.95 -25.44
N LYS A 81 35.67 27.03 -26.02
CA LYS A 81 35.31 26.28 -27.25
C LYS A 81 36.31 26.58 -28.37
N PRO A 82 36.61 25.61 -29.27
CA PRO A 82 35.88 25.55 -30.54
C PRO A 82 35.52 24.12 -31.07
N TRP A 83 34.31 24.02 -31.62
CA TRP A 83 33.79 23.22 -32.76
C TRP A 83 34.02 21.68 -32.85
N LEU A 84 32.96 20.86 -32.85
CA LEU A 84 32.09 20.48 -33.99
C LEU A 84 32.68 19.36 -34.88
N GLN A 85 32.64 18.14 -34.35
CA GLN A 85 32.61 16.88 -35.12
C GLN A 85 31.76 15.91 -34.30
N PHE A 86 30.60 15.52 -34.85
CA PHE A 86 29.53 14.74 -34.20
C PHE A 86 28.91 15.42 -32.96
N GLY A 87 27.82 16.17 -33.17
CA GLY A 87 27.14 17.01 -32.18
C GLY A 87 26.53 16.28 -30.97
N LEU A 88 27.38 15.78 -30.07
CA LEU A 88 27.02 15.29 -28.73
C LEU A 88 27.75 16.11 -27.68
N ALA A 89 27.08 17.12 -27.13
CA ALA A 89 27.53 17.80 -25.91
C ALA A 89 26.86 17.11 -24.71
N LYS A 90 27.67 16.37 -23.93
CA LYS A 90 27.30 15.71 -22.68
C LYS A 90 27.42 16.74 -21.55
N LEU A 91 26.31 17.13 -20.93
CA LEU A 91 26.33 17.90 -19.69
C LEU A 91 26.38 16.90 -18.52
N LYS A 92 27.50 16.87 -17.81
CA LYS A 92 27.73 16.03 -16.64
C LYS A 92 27.49 16.86 -15.39
N LEU A 93 26.61 16.39 -14.50
CA LEU A 93 26.54 16.82 -13.11
C LEU A 93 26.64 15.58 -12.24
N ASP A 94 27.60 15.63 -11.31
CA ASP A 94 28.05 14.51 -10.49
C ASP A 94 27.05 14.12 -9.38
N TYR A 95 27.22 12.88 -8.92
CA TYR A 95 26.51 12.05 -7.95
C TYR A 95 25.69 12.71 -6.83
N LEU A 96 24.52 12.11 -6.53
CA LEU A 96 24.02 11.80 -5.18
C LEU A 96 22.97 10.66 -5.27
N HIS A 97 23.21 9.59 -4.52
CA HIS A 97 22.43 8.39 -4.17
C HIS A 97 21.35 7.80 -5.13
N GLU A 98 21.54 6.51 -5.47
CA GLU A 98 20.51 5.62 -6.03
C GLU A 98 19.37 5.43 -5.02
N LEU A 99 18.32 6.23 -5.13
CA LEU A 99 17.05 5.93 -4.47
C LEU A 99 16.24 4.97 -5.36
N GLU A 100 15.52 4.06 -4.71
CA GLU A 100 14.89 2.91 -5.35
C GLU A 100 13.63 3.27 -6.18
N PHE A 101 13.05 4.48 -6.01
CA PHE A 101 11.82 4.96 -6.67
C PHE A 101 11.85 6.48 -6.92
N ASN A 102 11.18 6.94 -7.97
CA ASN A 102 11.02 8.36 -8.32
C ASN A 102 9.69 8.91 -7.77
N TYR A 103 9.74 9.96 -6.95
CA TYR A 103 8.58 10.64 -6.35
C TYR A 103 8.51 12.10 -6.80
N VAL A 104 7.31 12.63 -6.98
CA VAL A 104 7.07 14.03 -7.30
C VAL A 104 7.20 14.88 -6.03
N LYS A 105 8.35 15.51 -5.84
CA LYS A 105 8.64 16.45 -4.74
C LYS A 105 8.35 17.90 -5.16
N LEU A 106 8.25 18.82 -4.19
CA LEU A 106 8.09 20.25 -4.48
C LEU A 106 9.25 20.80 -5.33
N GLU A 107 10.49 20.45 -4.98
CA GLU A 107 11.67 20.90 -5.73
C GLU A 107 11.69 20.34 -7.16
N MET A 108 11.15 19.13 -7.34
CA MET A 108 11.00 18.53 -8.65
C MET A 108 9.93 19.24 -9.47
N ILE A 109 8.79 19.60 -8.87
CA ILE A 109 7.75 20.41 -9.52
C ILE A 109 8.37 21.73 -10.01
N ASP A 110 9.07 22.45 -9.14
CA ASP A 110 9.71 23.72 -9.49
C ASP A 110 10.81 23.56 -10.55
N GLY A 111 11.60 22.50 -10.45
CA GLY A 111 12.60 22.18 -11.46
C GLY A 111 11.95 21.88 -12.82
N LEU A 112 10.84 21.14 -12.84
CA LEU A 112 10.13 20.81 -14.08
C LEU A 112 9.59 22.10 -14.70
N LYS A 113 8.97 22.97 -13.90
CA LYS A 113 8.51 24.28 -14.35
C LYS A 113 9.62 25.07 -15.03
N LYS A 114 10.77 25.22 -14.36
CA LYS A 114 11.96 25.91 -14.90
C LYS A 114 12.49 25.28 -16.18
N THR A 115 12.54 23.95 -16.23
CA THR A 115 13.09 23.22 -17.39
C THR A 115 12.18 23.34 -18.60
N TYR A 116 10.86 23.24 -18.43
CA TYR A 116 9.90 23.49 -19.49
C TYR A 116 9.95 24.95 -19.95
N ASP A 117 10.01 25.93 -19.04
CA ASP A 117 10.14 27.35 -19.38
C ASP A 117 11.43 27.66 -20.18
N GLU A 118 12.55 27.01 -19.83
CA GLU A 118 13.78 27.10 -20.63
C GLU A 118 13.61 26.45 -22.01
N ALA A 119 13.06 25.23 -22.06
CA ALA A 119 12.82 24.51 -23.31
C ALA A 119 11.91 25.30 -24.25
N MET A 120 10.89 26.00 -23.73
CA MET A 120 10.00 26.85 -24.53
C MET A 120 10.73 28.06 -25.12
N ARG A 121 11.63 28.71 -24.37
CA ARG A 121 12.41 29.88 -24.84
C ARG A 121 13.48 29.55 -25.89
N ARG A 122 13.90 28.29 -25.99
CA ARG A 122 14.99 27.83 -26.85
C ARG A 122 14.53 27.41 -28.24
N ASP A 123 14.78 28.19 -29.29
CA ASP A 123 14.33 27.86 -30.66
C ASP A 123 14.93 26.57 -31.24
N ASP A 124 16.11 26.16 -30.77
CA ASP A 124 16.73 24.90 -31.15
C ASP A 124 15.95 23.69 -30.62
N VAL A 125 15.26 23.84 -29.49
CA VAL A 125 14.43 22.79 -28.90
C VAL A 125 13.08 22.73 -29.60
N LYS A 126 12.73 21.55 -30.14
CA LYS A 126 11.46 21.34 -30.86
C LYS A 126 10.43 20.49 -30.11
N ALA A 127 10.88 19.58 -29.25
CA ALA A 127 10.02 18.74 -28.44
C ALA A 127 10.74 18.26 -27.17
N ILE A 128 9.96 17.73 -26.23
CA ILE A 128 10.43 17.22 -24.94
C ILE A 128 10.09 15.73 -24.82
N VAL A 129 11.01 14.92 -24.32
CA VAL A 129 10.72 13.55 -23.86
C VAL A 129 10.87 13.51 -22.35
N LEU A 130 9.77 13.24 -21.64
CA LEU A 130 9.74 13.08 -20.20
C LEU A 130 9.88 11.59 -19.87
N THR A 131 10.87 11.22 -19.06
CA THR A 131 11.08 9.84 -18.61
C THR A 131 11.48 9.82 -17.13
N GLY A 132 11.58 8.64 -16.54
CA GLY A 132 12.13 8.51 -15.18
C GLY A 132 13.56 7.98 -15.17
N ALA A 133 14.30 8.29 -14.11
CA ALA A 133 15.63 7.76 -13.87
C ALA A 133 15.55 6.29 -13.44
N SER A 134 16.64 5.54 -13.62
CA SER A 134 16.79 4.16 -13.13
C SER A 134 15.70 3.18 -13.62
N GLY A 135 15.14 3.41 -14.82
CA GLY A 135 14.17 2.49 -15.45
C GLY A 135 12.79 2.46 -14.78
N LYS A 136 12.44 3.47 -13.99
CA LYS A 136 11.13 3.61 -13.33
C LYS A 136 10.59 5.01 -13.57
N PHE A 137 9.33 5.19 -13.98
CA PHE A 137 8.80 6.52 -14.30
C PHE A 137 8.52 7.37 -13.06
N SER A 138 7.40 7.18 -12.36
CA SER A 138 7.08 7.91 -11.13
C SER A 138 5.98 7.24 -10.33
N SER A 139 6.16 7.14 -9.00
CA SER A 139 5.21 6.53 -8.07
C SER A 139 4.23 7.53 -7.45
N GLY A 140 4.21 8.77 -7.93
CA GLY A 140 3.26 9.80 -7.48
C GLY A 140 3.88 10.85 -6.57
N LEU A 141 3.02 11.68 -5.98
CA LEU A 141 3.39 12.77 -5.07
C LEU A 141 4.12 12.23 -3.84
N ASP A 142 5.14 12.95 -3.39
CA ASP A 142 5.78 12.68 -2.11
C ASP A 142 4.81 12.96 -0.96
N ILE A 143 4.45 11.91 -0.23
CA ILE A 143 3.46 11.97 0.86
C ILE A 143 3.94 12.84 2.03
N THR A 144 5.24 13.12 2.13
CA THR A 144 5.76 14.08 3.11
C THR A 144 5.17 15.48 2.94
N ILE A 145 4.80 15.88 1.71
CA ILE A 145 4.10 17.13 1.44
C ILE A 145 2.72 17.14 2.12
N ILE A 146 2.00 16.01 2.01
CA ILE A 146 0.69 15.84 2.66
C ILE A 146 0.85 15.89 4.18
N GLN A 147 1.85 15.21 4.73
CA GLN A 147 2.13 15.23 6.18
C GLN A 147 2.40 16.65 6.68
N GLU A 148 3.21 17.43 5.95
CA GLU A 148 3.56 18.79 6.37
C GLU A 148 2.34 19.71 6.34
N VAL A 149 1.50 19.63 5.30
CA VAL A 149 0.22 20.35 5.23
C VAL A 149 -0.69 19.95 6.40
N GLN A 150 -0.80 18.65 6.70
CA GLN A 150 -1.66 18.15 7.78
C GLN A 150 -1.19 18.55 9.17
N LYS A 151 0.13 18.65 9.35
CA LYS A 151 0.80 19.03 10.60
C LYS A 151 0.70 20.54 10.86
N THR A 152 1.00 21.35 9.85
CA THR A 152 1.02 22.83 9.96
C THR A 152 -0.38 23.43 9.82
N GLY A 153 -1.28 22.76 9.10
CA GLY A 153 -2.54 23.33 8.63
C GLY A 153 -2.36 24.33 7.48
N ASP A 154 -1.14 24.56 7.01
CA ASP A 154 -0.85 25.53 5.95
C ASP A 154 -1.04 24.90 4.58
N ILE A 155 -2.16 25.23 3.94
CA ILE A 155 -2.50 24.72 2.61
C ILE A 155 -1.64 25.30 1.50
N SER A 156 -0.93 26.41 1.73
CA SER A 156 -0.07 27.04 0.72
C SER A 156 1.15 26.19 0.37
N ILE A 157 1.49 25.23 1.23
CA ILE A 157 2.53 24.21 0.99
C ILE A 157 2.13 23.26 -0.13
N ALA A 158 0.82 23.01 -0.33
CA ALA A 158 0.34 22.17 -1.42
C ALA A 158 0.48 22.91 -2.77
N PRO A 159 1.25 22.36 -3.72
CA PRO A 159 1.51 23.05 -4.98
C PRO A 159 0.24 23.06 -5.84
N ASP A 160 -0.06 24.20 -6.50
CA ASP A 160 -0.96 24.20 -7.65
C ASP A 160 -0.24 23.57 -8.84
N ALA A 161 -0.21 22.23 -8.87
CA ALA A 161 0.46 21.48 -9.92
C ALA A 161 -0.44 21.31 -11.15
N SER A 162 -1.76 21.20 -10.96
CA SER A 162 -2.72 20.95 -12.05
C SER A 162 -2.71 22.07 -13.09
N VAL A 163 -2.81 23.32 -12.66
CA VAL A 163 -2.84 24.47 -13.57
C VAL A 163 -1.43 24.91 -13.92
N ASP A 164 -0.61 25.23 -12.92
CA ASP A 164 0.66 25.91 -13.16
C ASP A 164 1.72 25.02 -13.84
N LEU A 165 1.77 23.73 -13.49
CA LEU A 165 2.70 22.78 -14.13
C LEU A 165 2.03 22.10 -15.33
N VAL A 166 0.95 21.35 -15.12
CA VAL A 166 0.45 20.46 -16.17
C VAL A 166 -0.19 21.23 -17.33
N ILE A 167 -1.13 22.14 -17.08
CA ILE A 167 -1.76 22.92 -18.15
C ILE A 167 -0.76 23.91 -18.75
N ASN A 168 -0.29 24.88 -17.95
CA ASN A 168 0.42 26.05 -18.47
C ASN A 168 1.78 25.74 -19.09
N ARG A 169 2.41 24.62 -18.70
CA ARG A 169 3.79 24.31 -19.11
C ARG A 169 3.95 22.99 -19.87
N ILE A 170 3.06 22.02 -19.71
CA ILE A 170 3.19 20.71 -20.36
C ILE A 170 2.19 20.55 -21.51
N GLU A 171 0.92 20.88 -21.29
CA GLU A 171 -0.18 20.54 -22.21
C GLU A 171 -0.51 21.68 -23.21
N ASP A 172 -0.68 22.91 -22.72
CA ASP A 172 -1.07 24.09 -23.53
C ASP A 172 0.13 24.86 -24.10
N VAL A 173 1.21 24.15 -24.40
CA VAL A 173 2.45 24.72 -24.93
C VAL A 173 2.70 24.36 -26.39
N LYS A 174 3.46 25.21 -27.08
CA LYS A 174 3.74 25.08 -28.52
C LYS A 174 4.63 23.88 -28.88
N LYS A 175 5.45 23.40 -27.94
CA LYS A 175 6.38 22.29 -28.19
C LYS A 175 5.84 21.02 -27.53
N PRO A 176 5.57 19.95 -28.29
CA PRO A 176 4.96 18.75 -27.74
C PRO A 176 5.88 18.06 -26.74
N SER A 177 5.27 17.35 -25.80
CA SER A 177 5.96 16.50 -24.85
C SER A 177 5.50 15.04 -25.00
N VAL A 178 6.42 14.08 -24.86
CA VAL A 178 6.14 12.64 -24.92
C VAL A 178 6.62 11.97 -23.63
N ALA A 179 5.73 11.26 -22.94
CA ALA A 179 6.06 10.48 -21.77
C ALA A 179 6.60 9.09 -22.17
N ALA A 180 7.78 8.74 -21.68
CA ALA A 180 8.43 7.45 -21.87
C ALA A 180 8.42 6.68 -20.54
N ILE A 181 7.46 5.77 -20.40
CA ILE A 181 7.06 5.14 -19.16
C ILE A 181 7.70 3.75 -19.03
N GLN A 182 8.34 3.49 -17.90
CA GLN A 182 8.83 2.17 -17.53
C GLN A 182 8.51 1.88 -16.07
N GLY A 183 8.19 0.63 -15.74
CA GLY A 183 7.89 0.19 -14.37
C GLY A 183 6.50 0.62 -13.89
N PHE A 184 6.31 1.90 -13.57
CA PHE A 184 5.06 2.42 -13.05
C PHE A 184 4.89 3.91 -13.29
N ALA A 185 3.67 4.34 -13.60
CA ALA A 185 3.21 5.73 -13.56
C ALA A 185 1.95 5.77 -12.69
N ILE A 186 2.10 6.20 -11.44
CA ILE A 186 1.05 6.11 -10.42
C ILE A 186 0.80 7.50 -9.83
N GLY A 187 -0.47 7.80 -9.53
CA GLY A 187 -0.92 9.07 -8.98
C GLY A 187 -0.46 10.27 -9.80
N GLY A 188 0.13 11.27 -9.14
CA GLY A 188 0.76 12.41 -9.79
C GLY A 188 1.75 12.07 -10.93
N GLY A 189 2.39 10.89 -10.90
CA GLY A 189 3.19 10.39 -12.02
C GLY A 189 2.36 10.12 -13.27
N LEU A 190 1.21 9.46 -13.13
CA LEU A 190 0.28 9.26 -14.25
C LEU A 190 -0.33 10.58 -14.71
N GLU A 191 -0.65 11.49 -13.79
CA GLU A 191 -1.21 12.80 -14.12
C GLU A 191 -0.23 13.63 -15.00
N LEU A 192 1.07 13.63 -14.67
CA LEU A 192 2.11 14.23 -15.51
C LEU A 192 2.17 13.57 -16.90
N ALA A 193 2.09 12.24 -16.96
CA ALA A 193 2.12 11.51 -18.22
C ALA A 193 0.88 11.79 -19.09
N MET A 194 -0.29 11.96 -18.48
CA MET A 194 -1.53 12.33 -19.17
C MET A 194 -1.50 13.77 -19.69
N GLY A 195 -0.76 14.68 -19.05
CA GLY A 195 -0.52 16.02 -19.58
C GLY A 195 0.36 16.07 -20.83
N CYS A 196 1.15 15.02 -21.08
CA CYS A 196 1.98 14.92 -22.29
C CYS A 196 1.13 14.64 -23.54
N SER A 197 1.65 15.04 -24.71
CA SER A 197 1.00 14.83 -26.01
C SER A 197 0.93 13.37 -26.44
N ALA A 198 1.83 12.52 -25.93
CA ALA A 198 1.79 11.07 -26.14
C ALA A 198 2.44 10.32 -24.97
N ARG A 199 2.09 9.05 -24.80
CA ARG A 199 2.59 8.12 -23.78
C ARG A 199 3.05 6.82 -24.44
N ILE A 200 4.36 6.56 -24.38
CA ILE A 200 4.99 5.33 -24.84
C ILE A 200 5.44 4.56 -23.62
N SER A 201 5.13 3.27 -23.56
CA SER A 201 5.40 2.45 -22.38
C SER A 201 6.23 1.22 -22.69
N ALA A 202 7.06 0.80 -21.73
CA ALA A 202 7.54 -0.58 -21.65
C ALA A 202 6.40 -1.53 -21.23
N PRO A 203 6.50 -2.85 -21.49
CA PRO A 203 5.46 -3.82 -21.15
C PRO A 203 5.29 -3.96 -19.64
N LYS A 204 4.10 -4.39 -19.21
CA LYS A 204 3.70 -4.61 -17.80
C LYS A 204 3.82 -3.39 -16.88
N ALA A 205 4.01 -2.18 -17.41
CA ALA A 205 4.06 -0.99 -16.58
C ALA A 205 2.72 -0.80 -15.85
N GLN A 206 2.78 -0.44 -14.57
CA GLN A 206 1.58 -0.26 -13.74
C GLN A 206 1.08 1.19 -13.81
N LEU A 207 -0.20 1.38 -14.14
CA LEU A 207 -0.82 2.69 -14.36
C LEU A 207 -2.05 2.85 -13.47
N GLY A 208 -2.14 3.91 -12.67
CA GLY A 208 -3.38 4.21 -11.92
C GLY A 208 -3.31 5.43 -11.01
N LEU A 209 -4.45 5.78 -10.42
CA LEU A 209 -4.64 6.94 -9.54
C LEU A 209 -5.20 6.48 -8.18
N PRO A 210 -4.33 6.11 -7.22
CA PRO A 210 -4.74 5.51 -5.95
C PRO A 210 -5.04 6.52 -4.83
N GLU A 211 -5.16 7.81 -5.14
CA GLU A 211 -5.32 8.92 -4.19
C GLU A 211 -6.46 8.72 -3.20
N LEU A 212 -7.56 8.08 -3.62
CA LEU A 212 -8.74 7.85 -2.79
C LEU A 212 -8.44 6.95 -1.58
N LYS A 213 -7.42 6.08 -1.67
CA LYS A 213 -6.90 5.27 -0.55
C LYS A 213 -6.23 6.13 0.53
N LEU A 214 -5.76 7.33 0.19
CA LEU A 214 -5.16 8.30 1.11
C LEU A 214 -6.17 9.34 1.63
N GLY A 215 -7.45 9.20 1.30
CA GLY A 215 -8.47 10.16 1.75
C GLY A 215 -8.55 11.44 0.92
N VAL A 216 -7.88 11.49 -0.23
CA VAL A 216 -7.87 12.64 -1.14
C VAL A 216 -8.27 12.21 -2.55
N ILE A 217 -8.40 13.17 -3.47
CA ILE A 217 -8.65 12.91 -4.89
C ILE A 217 -7.37 13.19 -5.70
N PRO A 218 -7.29 12.77 -6.98
CA PRO A 218 -6.23 13.27 -7.86
C PRO A 218 -6.21 14.80 -7.89
N GLY A 219 -5.02 15.41 -7.94
CA GLY A 219 -4.83 16.86 -7.75
C GLY A 219 -4.01 17.53 -8.86
N CYS A 220 -3.63 16.80 -9.91
CA CYS A 220 -2.89 17.31 -11.08
C CYS A 220 -3.66 17.06 -12.39
N GLY A 221 -4.98 16.99 -12.32
CA GLY A 221 -5.93 16.88 -13.42
C GLY A 221 -6.31 15.45 -13.80
N GLY A 222 -5.99 14.49 -12.93
CA GLY A 222 -6.29 13.09 -13.11
C GLY A 222 -7.79 12.79 -13.20
N THR A 223 -8.63 13.50 -12.44
CA THR A 223 -10.10 13.34 -12.50
C THR A 223 -10.65 13.73 -13.88
N GLN A 224 -9.95 14.62 -14.59
CA GLN A 224 -10.39 15.16 -15.87
C GLN A 224 -9.81 14.40 -17.05
N ARG A 225 -8.50 14.17 -17.06
CA ARG A 225 -7.80 13.55 -18.21
C ARG A 225 -8.08 12.06 -18.32
N LEU A 226 -8.20 11.35 -17.19
CA LEU A 226 -8.42 9.90 -17.23
C LEU A 226 -9.74 9.55 -17.94
N ALA A 227 -10.86 10.20 -17.56
CA ALA A 227 -12.17 9.99 -18.20
C ALA A 227 -12.16 10.25 -19.71
N ARG A 228 -11.34 11.20 -20.17
CA ARG A 228 -11.20 11.56 -21.59
C ARG A 228 -10.30 10.61 -22.37
N LEU A 229 -9.40 9.90 -21.69
CA LEU A 229 -8.47 8.94 -22.30
C LEU A 229 -9.03 7.52 -22.33
N VAL A 230 -9.56 7.01 -21.21
CA VAL A 230 -10.05 5.62 -21.10
C VAL A 230 -11.57 5.49 -21.20
N GLY A 231 -12.28 6.62 -21.24
CA GLY A 231 -13.73 6.66 -21.17
C GLY A 231 -14.27 6.69 -19.74
N LEU A 232 -15.44 7.31 -19.58
CA LEU A 232 -16.03 7.57 -18.26
C LEU A 232 -16.24 6.32 -17.40
N PRO A 233 -16.82 5.20 -17.91
CA PRO A 233 -17.04 4.01 -17.08
C PRO A 233 -15.75 3.44 -16.50
N LYS A 234 -14.70 3.33 -17.33
CA LYS A 234 -13.41 2.78 -16.90
C LYS A 234 -12.65 3.73 -15.99
N ALA A 235 -12.77 5.05 -16.18
CA ALA A 235 -12.18 6.02 -15.27
C ALA A 235 -12.82 5.96 -13.88
N ILE A 236 -14.15 5.84 -13.79
CA ILE A 236 -14.86 5.64 -12.52
C ILE A 236 -14.39 4.36 -11.83
N ASP A 237 -14.30 3.24 -12.56
CA ASP A 237 -13.78 1.97 -12.06
C ASP A 237 -12.36 2.13 -11.48
N MET A 238 -11.43 2.69 -12.25
CA MET A 238 -10.04 2.90 -11.82
C MET A 238 -9.91 3.81 -10.61
N LEU A 239 -10.66 4.92 -10.57
CA LEU A 239 -10.61 5.89 -9.46
C LEU A 239 -11.20 5.32 -8.18
N LEU A 240 -12.43 4.80 -8.23
CA LEU A 240 -13.13 4.31 -7.03
C LEU A 240 -12.50 3.02 -6.49
N SER A 241 -12.02 2.12 -7.35
CA SER A 241 -11.29 0.93 -6.88
C SER A 241 -9.85 1.23 -6.47
N SER A 242 -9.27 2.33 -6.99
CA SER A 242 -7.85 2.64 -6.86
C SER A 242 -6.96 1.48 -7.32
N ASN A 243 -7.42 0.73 -8.33
CA ASN A 243 -6.70 -0.37 -8.95
C ASN A 243 -5.77 0.14 -10.06
N LEU A 244 -4.70 -0.61 -10.28
CA LEU A 244 -3.74 -0.35 -11.34
C LEU A 244 -4.09 -1.22 -12.54
N ILE A 245 -3.90 -0.66 -13.74
CA ILE A 245 -3.97 -1.39 -15.00
C ILE A 245 -2.56 -1.56 -15.58
N THR A 246 -2.38 -2.55 -16.46
CA THR A 246 -1.10 -2.72 -17.17
C THR A 246 -1.00 -1.77 -18.37
N SER A 247 0.21 -1.57 -18.89
CA SER A 247 0.44 -0.84 -20.12
C SER A 247 -0.30 -1.41 -21.34
N GLU A 248 -0.52 -2.71 -21.37
CA GLU A 248 -1.19 -3.43 -22.44
C GLU A 248 -2.70 -3.11 -22.43
N GLU A 249 -3.36 -3.25 -21.27
CA GLU A 249 -4.75 -2.80 -21.08
C GLU A 249 -4.86 -1.29 -21.33
N GLY A 250 -3.88 -0.52 -20.83
CA GLY A 250 -3.80 0.92 -21.07
C GLY A 250 -3.73 1.27 -22.56
N LYS A 251 -3.08 0.46 -23.39
CA LYS A 251 -3.02 0.65 -24.84
C LYS A 251 -4.37 0.39 -25.49
N GLU A 252 -5.03 -0.69 -25.13
CA GLU A 252 -6.38 -1.03 -25.63
C GLU A 252 -7.40 0.07 -25.30
N LEU A 253 -7.30 0.64 -24.09
CA LEU A 253 -8.18 1.72 -23.63
C LEU A 253 -7.81 3.09 -24.21
N GLY A 254 -6.60 3.27 -24.76
CA GLY A 254 -6.07 4.54 -25.26
C GLY A 254 -5.46 5.46 -24.20
N LEU A 255 -5.13 4.94 -23.02
CA LEU A 255 -4.26 5.61 -22.04
C LEU A 255 -2.79 5.61 -22.51
N ILE A 256 -2.35 4.52 -23.14
CA ILE A 256 -1.01 4.37 -23.72
C ILE A 256 -1.12 4.37 -25.25
N ASP A 257 -0.26 5.15 -25.91
CA ASP A 257 -0.28 5.27 -27.36
C ASP A 257 0.53 4.15 -28.04
N SER A 258 1.59 3.66 -27.39
CA SER A 258 2.35 2.50 -27.86
C SER A 258 3.08 1.77 -26.73
N VAL A 259 3.25 0.46 -26.91
CA VAL A 259 4.04 -0.41 -26.04
C VAL A 259 5.21 -0.97 -26.84
N VAL A 260 6.43 -0.76 -26.35
CA VAL A 260 7.69 -1.17 -26.99
C VAL A 260 8.62 -1.82 -25.97
N SER A 261 9.68 -2.49 -26.39
CA SER A 261 10.65 -3.07 -25.45
C SER A 261 11.34 -1.99 -24.58
N PRO A 262 11.81 -2.32 -23.36
CA PRO A 262 12.53 -1.36 -22.51
C PRO A 262 13.73 -0.70 -23.22
N ASP A 263 14.47 -1.46 -24.03
CA ASP A 263 15.66 -0.98 -24.75
C ASP A 263 15.31 0.01 -25.87
N GLU A 264 14.13 -0.12 -26.47
CA GLU A 264 13.66 0.75 -27.55
C GLU A 264 12.87 1.97 -27.04
N LEU A 265 12.48 1.98 -25.77
CA LEU A 265 11.54 2.95 -25.19
C LEU A 265 11.91 4.41 -25.49
N LEU A 266 13.16 4.79 -25.23
CA LEU A 266 13.62 6.17 -25.46
C LEU A 266 13.72 6.50 -26.95
N THR A 267 14.19 5.56 -27.77
CA THR A 267 14.30 5.75 -29.22
C THR A 267 12.92 5.95 -29.85
N ALA A 268 11.96 5.10 -29.51
CA ALA A 268 10.58 5.20 -29.96
C ALA A 268 9.91 6.50 -29.49
N SER A 269 10.12 6.90 -28.23
CA SER A 269 9.56 8.15 -27.69
C SER A 269 10.10 9.40 -28.39
N ARG A 270 11.41 9.43 -28.68
CA ARG A 270 12.03 10.52 -29.45
C ARG A 270 11.49 10.56 -30.88
N GLN A 271 11.38 9.41 -31.54
CA GLN A 271 10.83 9.36 -32.90
C GLN A 271 9.38 9.84 -32.92
N TRP A 272 8.57 9.47 -31.93
CA TRP A 272 7.19 9.94 -31.81
C TRP A 272 7.12 11.46 -31.63
N ALA A 273 8.03 12.04 -30.84
CA ALA A 273 8.12 13.48 -30.66
C ALA A 273 8.48 14.20 -31.98
N ILE A 274 9.39 13.63 -32.78
CA ILE A 274 9.74 14.13 -34.12
C ILE A 274 8.51 14.08 -35.04
N ASP A 275 7.80 12.96 -35.05
CA ASP A 275 6.62 12.78 -35.88
C ASP A 275 5.53 13.81 -35.59
N ILE A 276 5.35 14.20 -34.32
CA ILE A 276 4.41 15.28 -33.95
C ILE A 276 4.91 16.63 -34.50
N VAL A 277 6.19 16.95 -34.29
CA VAL A 277 6.79 18.21 -34.77
C VAL A 277 6.72 18.34 -36.29
N GLU A 278 6.87 17.23 -37.01
CA GLU A 278 6.85 17.20 -38.48
C GLU A 278 5.43 17.00 -39.05
N GLY A 279 4.40 17.00 -38.20
CA GLY A 279 3.00 16.88 -38.61
C GLY A 279 2.61 15.50 -39.13
N ARG A 280 3.47 14.48 -38.98
CA ARG A 280 3.14 13.08 -39.28
C ARG A 280 2.18 12.47 -38.26
N ARG A 281 2.13 13.04 -37.05
CA ARG A 281 1.18 12.72 -35.99
C ARG A 281 0.57 14.00 -35.43
N SER A 282 -0.67 13.93 -34.99
CA SER A 282 -1.31 15.06 -34.32
C SER A 282 -0.74 15.25 -32.91
N GLN A 283 -0.58 16.51 -32.50
CA GLN A 283 -0.39 16.85 -31.10
C GLN A 283 -1.74 16.68 -30.39
N ILE A 284 -1.77 15.81 -29.38
CA ILE A 284 -2.99 15.57 -28.59
C ILE A 284 -2.94 16.44 -27.34
N ASN A 285 -4.04 17.12 -27.05
CA ASN A 285 -4.32 17.75 -25.76
C ASN A 285 -5.42 16.92 -25.09
N CYS A 286 -5.05 16.20 -24.02
CA CYS A 286 -5.92 15.20 -23.41
C CYS A 286 -7.10 15.85 -22.70
N LEU A 287 -6.90 17.04 -22.12
CA LEU A 287 -7.93 17.78 -21.41
C LEU A 287 -9.08 18.23 -22.31
N HIS A 288 -8.82 18.48 -23.60
CA HIS A 288 -9.84 18.89 -24.57
C HIS A 288 -10.51 17.74 -25.34
N LYS A 289 -10.09 16.49 -25.12
CA LYS A 289 -10.78 15.33 -25.69
C LYS A 289 -12.17 15.17 -25.10
N SER A 290 -13.12 14.74 -25.93
CA SER A 290 -14.51 14.49 -25.53
C SER A 290 -15.12 13.25 -26.18
N ASP A 291 -14.42 12.62 -27.12
CA ASP A 291 -14.86 11.46 -27.91
C ASP A 291 -15.27 10.25 -27.06
N LYS A 292 -14.72 10.12 -25.86
CA LYS A 292 -14.97 8.98 -24.95
C LYS A 292 -15.83 9.32 -23.73
N LEU A 293 -16.30 10.56 -23.58
CA LEU A 293 -17.14 10.95 -22.44
C LEU A 293 -18.60 10.46 -22.57
N GLY A 294 -19.03 10.17 -23.80
CA GLY A 294 -20.41 9.78 -24.11
C GLY A 294 -21.37 10.96 -24.11
N HIS A 295 -22.65 10.68 -24.37
CA HIS A 295 -23.71 11.68 -24.34
C HIS A 295 -24.02 12.10 -22.90
N ILE A 296 -24.19 13.41 -22.66
CA ILE A 296 -24.32 14.02 -21.32
C ILE A 296 -25.35 13.32 -20.41
N LEU A 297 -26.51 12.91 -20.95
CA LEU A 297 -27.55 12.21 -20.18
C LEU A 297 -27.11 10.82 -19.70
N LEU A 298 -26.36 10.09 -20.53
CA LEU A 298 -25.82 8.77 -20.15
C LEU A 298 -24.71 8.94 -19.12
N SER A 299 -23.85 9.94 -19.30
CA SER A 299 -22.77 10.27 -18.36
C SER A 299 -23.32 10.59 -16.97
N LYS A 300 -24.40 11.39 -16.89
CA LYS A 300 -25.09 11.68 -15.61
C LYS A 300 -25.62 10.43 -14.94
N LYS A 301 -26.30 9.55 -15.67
CA LYS A 301 -26.84 8.29 -15.12
C LYS A 301 -25.73 7.37 -14.58
N LEU A 302 -24.59 7.30 -15.28
CA LEU A 302 -23.43 6.54 -14.82
C LEU A 302 -22.86 7.10 -13.51
N LEU A 303 -22.76 8.43 -13.41
CA LEU A 303 -22.28 9.11 -12.21
C LEU A 303 -23.26 8.93 -11.04
N GLU A 304 -24.58 8.97 -11.27
CA GLU A 304 -25.60 8.66 -10.26
C GLU A 304 -25.44 7.23 -9.72
N THR A 305 -25.28 6.24 -10.61
CA THR A 305 -25.02 4.85 -10.19
C THR A 305 -23.71 4.73 -9.40
N ALA A 306 -22.67 5.47 -9.80
CA ALA A 306 -21.41 5.53 -9.07
C ALA A 306 -21.58 6.16 -7.67
N ARG A 307 -22.42 7.19 -7.54
CA ARG A 307 -22.75 7.80 -6.23
C ARG A 307 -23.45 6.81 -5.32
N GLU A 308 -24.47 6.11 -5.81
CA GLU A 308 -25.19 5.09 -5.04
C GLU A 308 -24.24 3.99 -4.57
N HIS A 309 -23.37 3.51 -5.47
CA HIS A 309 -22.34 2.54 -5.15
C HIS A 309 -21.40 3.07 -4.05
N ALA A 310 -20.96 4.33 -4.15
CA ALA A 310 -20.06 4.92 -3.16
C ALA A 310 -20.74 5.17 -1.80
N GLN A 311 -22.01 5.58 -1.77
CA GLN A 311 -22.78 5.70 -0.53
C GLN A 311 -22.93 4.35 0.18
N LYS A 312 -23.10 3.27 -0.58
CA LYS A 312 -23.25 1.93 -0.02
C LYS A 312 -21.94 1.33 0.48
N ASN A 313 -20.85 1.48 -0.27
CA ASN A 313 -19.60 0.74 -0.03
C ASN A 313 -18.49 1.57 0.64
N PHE A 314 -18.58 2.90 0.61
CA PHE A 314 -17.55 3.82 1.12
C PHE A 314 -18.13 4.84 2.10
N GLN A 315 -19.00 4.37 3.01
CA GLN A 315 -19.51 5.18 4.11
C GLN A 315 -18.36 5.79 4.94
N ASN A 316 -18.56 7.02 5.43
CA ASN A 316 -17.56 7.80 6.17
C ASN A 316 -16.25 8.10 5.41
N LYS A 317 -16.27 8.01 4.08
CA LYS A 317 -15.15 8.35 3.19
C LYS A 317 -15.56 9.42 2.16
N PRO A 318 -15.56 10.71 2.56
CA PRO A 318 -16.11 11.80 1.75
C PRO A 318 -15.41 11.97 0.40
N GLN A 319 -14.14 11.59 0.28
CA GLN A 319 -13.35 11.72 -0.94
C GLN A 319 -13.92 10.96 -2.14
N TYR A 320 -14.69 9.88 -1.91
CA TYR A 320 -15.30 9.11 -3.00
C TYR A 320 -16.42 9.89 -3.71
N GLN A 321 -17.30 10.53 -2.93
CA GLN A 321 -18.35 11.40 -3.49
C GLN A 321 -17.74 12.64 -4.12
N ALA A 322 -16.77 13.26 -3.43
CA ALA A 322 -16.08 14.43 -3.92
C ALA A 322 -15.39 14.17 -5.28
N CYS A 323 -14.80 12.99 -5.47
CA CYS A 323 -14.21 12.59 -6.75
C CYS A 323 -15.25 12.56 -7.88
N ILE A 324 -16.40 11.95 -7.63
CA ILE A 324 -17.51 11.86 -8.61
C ILE A 324 -18.03 13.27 -8.95
N ASP A 325 -18.19 14.14 -7.95
CA ASP A 325 -18.67 15.51 -8.12
C ASP A 325 -17.70 16.40 -8.94
N VAL A 326 -16.39 16.13 -8.82
CA VAL A 326 -15.35 16.82 -9.58
C VAL A 326 -15.31 16.32 -11.03
N ILE A 327 -15.48 15.01 -11.26
CA ILE A 327 -15.60 14.45 -12.62
C ILE A 327 -16.85 15.04 -13.31
N GLU A 328 -17.99 15.07 -12.62
CA GLU A 328 -19.23 15.61 -13.16
C GLU A 328 -19.09 17.08 -13.56
N GLU A 329 -18.44 17.90 -12.73
CA GLU A 329 -18.19 19.32 -13.03
C GLU A 329 -17.49 19.51 -14.37
N GLY A 330 -16.43 18.73 -14.61
CA GLY A 330 -15.66 18.84 -15.83
C GLY A 330 -16.39 18.32 -17.07
N ILE A 331 -17.44 17.52 -16.89
CA ILE A 331 -18.31 17.03 -17.96
C ILE A 331 -19.41 18.05 -18.27
N ILE A 332 -20.04 18.64 -17.24
CA ILE A 332 -21.16 19.58 -17.40
C ILE A 332 -20.68 20.99 -17.76
N SER A 333 -19.74 21.52 -16.97
CA SER A 333 -19.28 22.91 -17.05
C SER A 333 -18.00 23.06 -17.86
N GLY A 334 -17.44 21.95 -18.34
CA GLY A 334 -16.24 21.90 -19.17
C GLY A 334 -14.94 21.66 -18.38
N PRO A 335 -13.88 21.19 -19.08
CA PRO A 335 -12.66 20.67 -18.45
C PRO A 335 -11.98 21.66 -17.51
N SER A 336 -11.90 22.94 -17.88
CA SER A 336 -11.25 23.97 -17.05
C SER A 336 -11.97 24.18 -15.71
N SER A 337 -13.32 24.13 -15.69
CA SER A 337 -14.09 24.18 -14.45
C SER A 337 -13.77 22.96 -13.57
N GLY A 338 -13.71 21.78 -14.19
CA GLY A 338 -13.35 20.53 -13.52
C GLY A 338 -11.97 20.59 -12.85
N ILE A 339 -10.94 21.10 -13.54
CA ILE A 339 -9.58 21.24 -12.98
C ILE A 339 -9.56 22.21 -11.79
N LEU A 340 -10.22 23.36 -11.88
CA LEU A 340 -10.27 24.32 -10.77
C LEU A 340 -11.01 23.76 -9.55
N LYS A 341 -12.10 23.02 -9.78
CA LYS A 341 -12.82 22.33 -8.72
C LYS A 341 -11.97 21.21 -8.11
N GLU A 342 -11.23 20.47 -8.93
CA GLU A 342 -10.32 19.42 -8.49
C GLU A 342 -9.26 19.97 -7.52
N ASP A 343 -8.52 21.01 -7.90
CA ASP A 343 -7.49 21.62 -7.05
C ASP A 343 -8.06 22.09 -5.71
N ARG A 344 -9.21 22.79 -5.75
CA ARG A 344 -9.90 23.25 -4.53
C ARG A 344 -10.29 22.08 -3.62
N VAL A 345 -10.97 21.07 -4.17
CA VAL A 345 -11.48 19.92 -3.41
C VAL A 345 -10.33 19.06 -2.87
N PHE A 346 -9.27 18.87 -3.66
CA PHE A 346 -8.05 18.20 -3.20
C PHE A 346 -7.49 18.89 -1.96
N LYS A 347 -7.35 20.22 -2.00
CA LYS A 347 -6.84 21.03 -0.89
C LYS A 347 -7.75 20.98 0.35
N GLU A 348 -9.07 21.01 0.17
CA GLU A 348 -10.03 20.85 1.26
C GLU A 348 -9.90 19.47 1.94
N LEU A 349 -9.77 18.40 1.13
CA LEU A 349 -9.69 17.03 1.64
C LEU A 349 -8.37 16.74 2.36
N LEU A 350 -7.25 17.37 1.98
CA LEU A 350 -5.94 17.18 2.62
C LEU A 350 -6.01 17.36 4.14
N LEU A 351 -6.81 18.32 4.62
CA LEU A 351 -6.95 18.66 6.04
C LEU A 351 -8.04 17.86 6.77
N SER A 352 -8.81 17.04 6.05
CA SER A 352 -9.89 16.25 6.63
C SER A 352 -9.38 15.19 7.62
N LYS A 353 -10.18 14.88 8.65
CA LYS A 353 -9.86 13.81 9.61
C LYS A 353 -9.61 12.48 8.91
N THR A 354 -10.45 12.13 7.93
CA THR A 354 -10.32 10.91 7.14
C THR A 354 -9.00 10.84 6.38
N ALA A 355 -8.55 11.93 5.76
CA ALA A 355 -7.26 11.97 5.08
C ALA A 355 -6.09 11.83 6.06
N LYS A 356 -6.12 12.52 7.21
CA LYS A 356 -5.10 12.37 8.26
C LYS A 356 -4.97 10.92 8.73
N SER A 357 -6.11 10.28 9.00
CA SER A 357 -6.19 8.88 9.40
C SER A 357 -5.64 7.91 8.34
N LEU A 358 -6.05 8.05 7.08
CA LEU A 358 -5.63 7.13 6.01
C LEU A 358 -4.16 7.32 5.64
N VAL A 359 -3.66 8.57 5.67
CA VAL A 359 -2.23 8.87 5.51
C VAL A 359 -1.42 8.27 6.67
N HIS A 360 -1.91 8.38 7.91
CA HIS A 360 -1.28 7.72 9.07
C HIS A 360 -1.16 6.21 8.88
N VAL A 361 -2.24 5.52 8.47
CA VAL A 361 -2.20 4.06 8.19
C VAL A 361 -1.15 3.75 7.12
N PHE A 362 -1.17 4.47 6.00
CA PHE A 362 -0.23 4.25 4.91
C PHE A 362 1.24 4.39 5.35
N LEU A 363 1.53 5.42 6.15
CA LEU A 363 2.88 5.67 6.66
C LEU A 363 3.28 4.65 7.71
N SER A 364 2.34 4.26 8.58
CA SER A 364 2.54 3.25 9.61
C SER A 364 2.84 1.88 9.01
N GLU A 365 2.18 1.48 7.91
CA GLU A 365 2.50 0.26 7.17
C GLU A 365 3.93 0.28 6.63
N ARG A 366 4.38 1.44 6.11
CA ARG A 366 5.75 1.60 5.61
C ARG A 366 6.78 1.65 6.74
N ALA A 367 6.40 2.20 7.89
CA ALA A 367 7.25 2.25 9.07
C ALA A 367 7.44 0.86 9.68
N ALA A 368 6.39 0.02 9.71
CA ALA A 368 6.46 -1.37 10.19
C ALA A 368 7.47 -2.23 9.40
N LEU A 369 7.79 -1.85 8.16
CA LEU A 369 8.84 -2.50 7.36
C LEU A 369 10.26 -2.15 7.82
N LYS A 370 10.44 -1.16 8.70
CA LYS A 370 11.73 -0.69 9.21
C LYS A 370 11.87 -1.09 10.67
N VAL A 371 12.56 -2.19 10.90
CA VAL A 371 12.84 -2.68 12.25
C VAL A 371 14.27 -2.28 12.63
N PRO A 372 14.46 -1.46 13.68
CA PRO A 372 15.78 -1.02 14.13
C PRO A 372 16.68 -2.21 14.49
N ARG A 373 17.97 -2.10 14.16
CA ARG A 373 19.01 -3.13 14.34
C ARG A 373 18.80 -4.43 13.58
N ILE A 374 17.82 -4.49 12.68
CA ILE A 374 17.53 -5.68 11.86
C ILE A 374 17.59 -5.26 10.40
N THR A 375 16.71 -4.35 9.98
CA THR A 375 16.58 -3.95 8.58
C THR A 375 17.69 -3.00 8.11
N ASP A 376 18.35 -2.33 9.03
CA ASP A 376 19.51 -1.45 8.86
C ASP A 376 20.85 -2.17 9.01
N SER A 377 20.85 -3.44 9.45
CA SER A 377 22.07 -4.21 9.76
C SER A 377 22.79 -4.79 8.52
N GLY A 378 22.33 -4.47 7.30
CA GLY A 378 22.99 -4.85 6.05
C GLY A 378 22.85 -6.33 5.65
N PHE A 379 22.05 -7.12 6.39
CA PHE A 379 21.74 -8.50 6.03
C PHE A 379 21.02 -8.56 4.68
N LYS A 380 21.42 -9.52 3.83
CA LYS A 380 20.74 -9.78 2.56
C LYS A 380 19.70 -10.86 2.79
N ALA A 381 18.43 -10.50 2.67
CA ALA A 381 17.33 -11.46 2.82
C ALA A 381 17.43 -12.57 1.76
N ARG A 382 17.48 -13.82 2.23
CA ARG A 382 17.49 -15.06 1.43
C ARG A 382 16.14 -15.21 0.69
N ASN A 383 16.10 -16.07 -0.31
CA ASN A 383 14.84 -16.43 -0.97
C ASN A 383 14.21 -17.60 -0.20
N ILE A 384 12.88 -17.61 -0.12
CA ILE A 384 12.09 -18.70 0.44
C ILE A 384 11.16 -19.14 -0.68
N ASP A 385 11.53 -20.21 -1.37
CA ASP A 385 10.85 -20.70 -2.57
C ASP A 385 10.05 -21.98 -2.27
N ARG A 386 10.44 -22.73 -1.23
CA ARG A 386 9.77 -23.95 -0.76
C ARG A 386 9.44 -23.87 0.73
N VAL A 387 8.16 -24.02 1.06
CA VAL A 387 7.67 -23.98 2.45
C VAL A 387 6.94 -25.28 2.79
N ALA A 388 7.28 -25.89 3.92
CA ALA A 388 6.46 -26.97 4.47
C ALA A 388 5.44 -26.41 5.47
N VAL A 389 4.19 -26.86 5.37
CA VAL A 389 3.12 -26.54 6.32
C VAL A 389 2.74 -27.82 7.06
N VAL A 390 2.91 -27.83 8.38
CA VAL A 390 2.60 -29.00 9.23
C VAL A 390 1.21 -28.82 9.83
N GLY A 391 0.27 -29.67 9.41
CA GLY A 391 -1.15 -29.58 9.74
C GLY A 391 -1.95 -28.93 8.61
N GLY A 392 -2.97 -29.63 8.11
CA GLY A 392 -3.83 -29.24 6.98
C GLY A 392 -5.23 -28.79 7.39
N GLY A 393 -5.42 -28.45 8.66
CA GLY A 393 -6.67 -27.89 9.18
C GLY A 393 -7.00 -26.49 8.62
N LEU A 394 -7.88 -25.76 9.32
CA LEU A 394 -8.35 -24.44 8.88
C LEU A 394 -7.19 -23.45 8.64
N MET A 395 -6.26 -23.34 9.59
CA MET A 395 -5.12 -22.44 9.47
C MET A 395 -4.12 -22.92 8.43
N GLY A 396 -3.65 -24.17 8.53
CA GLY A 396 -2.66 -24.71 7.60
C GLY A 396 -3.10 -24.67 6.13
N SER A 397 -4.36 -25.02 5.84
CA SER A 397 -4.90 -24.89 4.47
C SER A 397 -4.97 -23.43 4.00
N GLY A 398 -5.31 -22.49 4.89
CA GLY A 398 -5.28 -21.06 4.58
C GLY A 398 -3.88 -20.52 4.31
N ILE A 399 -2.89 -20.94 5.10
CA ILE A 399 -1.48 -20.56 4.98
C ILE A 399 -0.91 -21.11 3.67
N ALA A 400 -1.13 -22.40 3.40
CA ALA A 400 -0.75 -23.03 2.14
C ALA A 400 -1.36 -22.30 0.92
N SER A 401 -2.65 -21.95 0.98
CA SER A 401 -3.28 -21.15 -0.08
C SER A 401 -2.62 -19.78 -0.25
N ALA A 402 -2.26 -19.07 0.83
CA ALA A 402 -1.61 -17.76 0.78
C ALA A 402 -0.22 -17.81 0.13
N LEU A 403 0.52 -18.89 0.37
CA LEU A 403 1.84 -19.15 -0.23
C LEU A 403 1.69 -19.49 -1.72
N ILE A 404 0.80 -20.41 -2.07
CA ILE A 404 0.59 -20.91 -3.44
C ILE A 404 0.18 -19.80 -4.42
N ILE A 405 -0.75 -18.91 -4.04
CA ILE A 405 -1.20 -17.83 -4.95
C ILE A 405 -0.09 -16.83 -5.27
N ASN A 406 1.01 -16.85 -4.51
CA ASN A 406 2.19 -16.03 -4.72
C ASN A 406 3.38 -16.86 -5.28
N ASN A 407 3.09 -18.01 -5.89
CA ASN A 407 4.05 -18.91 -6.56
C ASN A 407 5.11 -19.54 -5.64
N ILE A 408 4.76 -19.83 -4.39
CA ILE A 408 5.63 -20.56 -3.46
C ILE A 408 5.21 -22.03 -3.47
N HIS A 409 6.19 -22.93 -3.59
CA HIS A 409 5.95 -24.37 -3.50
C HIS A 409 5.64 -24.77 -2.06
N VAL A 410 4.57 -25.55 -1.88
CA VAL A 410 4.11 -25.96 -0.55
C VAL A 410 4.11 -27.47 -0.40
N ILE A 411 4.74 -27.94 0.67
CA ILE A 411 4.63 -29.32 1.14
C ILE A 411 3.66 -29.33 2.32
N LEU A 412 2.48 -29.96 2.14
CA LEU A 412 1.51 -30.13 3.20
C LEU A 412 1.76 -31.47 3.91
N LYS A 413 2.22 -31.42 5.16
CA LYS A 413 2.43 -32.61 5.99
C LYS A 413 1.24 -32.84 6.92
N GLU A 414 0.73 -34.07 6.91
CA GLU A 414 -0.34 -34.51 7.80
C GLU A 414 -0.04 -35.86 8.44
N VAL A 415 -0.76 -36.19 9.52
CA VAL A 415 -0.53 -37.42 10.30
C VAL A 415 -1.01 -38.67 9.59
N ASN A 416 -2.00 -38.55 8.70
CA ASN A 416 -2.52 -39.67 7.92
C ASN A 416 -3.13 -39.19 6.58
N SER A 417 -3.42 -40.15 5.70
CA SER A 417 -3.93 -39.89 4.36
C SER A 417 -5.31 -39.23 4.34
N GLU A 418 -6.16 -39.51 5.33
CA GLU A 418 -7.50 -38.94 5.42
C GLU A 418 -7.45 -37.42 5.68
N TYR A 419 -6.68 -37.00 6.70
CA TYR A 419 -6.47 -35.58 7.00
C TYR A 419 -5.73 -34.87 5.87
N LEU A 420 -4.74 -35.54 5.27
CA LEU A 420 -4.03 -34.98 4.12
C LEU A 420 -4.99 -34.67 2.96
N GLN A 421 -5.86 -35.62 2.59
CA GLN A 421 -6.86 -35.41 1.53
C GLN A 421 -7.84 -34.28 1.87
N LYS A 422 -8.28 -34.18 3.14
CA LYS A 422 -9.13 -33.08 3.62
C LYS A 422 -8.43 -31.73 3.48
N GLY A 423 -7.16 -31.64 3.86
CA GLY A 423 -6.34 -30.43 3.74
C GLY A 423 -6.15 -30.00 2.28
N VAL A 424 -5.75 -30.93 1.41
CA VAL A 424 -5.61 -30.70 -0.05
C VAL A 424 -6.92 -30.20 -0.65
N LYS A 425 -8.05 -30.83 -0.31
CA LYS A 425 -9.38 -30.40 -0.78
C LYS A 425 -9.74 -29.00 -0.31
N SER A 426 -9.39 -28.66 0.94
CA SER A 426 -9.64 -27.34 1.51
C SER A 426 -8.81 -26.25 0.80
N ILE A 427 -7.53 -26.53 0.51
CA ILE A 427 -6.66 -25.64 -0.27
C ILE A 427 -7.25 -25.41 -1.67
N ALA A 428 -7.66 -26.48 -2.36
CA ALA A 428 -8.28 -26.37 -3.67
C ALA A 428 -9.57 -25.54 -3.64
N ALA A 429 -10.42 -25.72 -2.62
CA ALA A 429 -11.64 -24.94 -2.44
C ALA A 429 -11.36 -23.45 -2.18
N ASN A 430 -10.32 -23.13 -1.40
CA ASN A 430 -9.90 -21.75 -1.17
C ASN A 430 -9.47 -21.07 -2.48
N LEU A 431 -8.65 -21.74 -3.29
CA LEU A 431 -8.18 -21.22 -4.59
C LEU A 431 -9.35 -21.02 -5.57
N GLN A 432 -10.26 -21.99 -5.66
CA GLN A 432 -11.48 -21.86 -6.46
C GLN A 432 -12.37 -20.71 -5.97
N GLY A 433 -12.43 -20.48 -4.65
CA GLY A 433 -13.14 -19.37 -4.04
C GLY A 433 -12.58 -18.01 -4.50
N LEU A 434 -11.26 -17.87 -4.58
CA LEU A 434 -10.60 -16.67 -5.09
C LEU A 434 -10.89 -16.44 -6.58
N VAL A 435 -10.90 -17.50 -7.39
CA VAL A 435 -11.27 -17.43 -8.81
C VAL A 435 -12.72 -16.96 -8.98
N LYS A 436 -13.65 -17.52 -8.19
CA LYS A 436 -15.07 -17.10 -8.20
C LYS A 436 -15.27 -15.63 -7.81
N ARG A 437 -14.40 -15.09 -6.96
CA ARG A 437 -14.40 -13.67 -6.56
C ARG A 437 -13.65 -12.76 -7.54
N ALA A 438 -13.11 -13.30 -8.64
CA ALA A 438 -12.21 -12.59 -9.55
C ALA A 438 -10.95 -12.01 -8.87
N GLU A 439 -10.55 -12.58 -7.73
CA GLU A 439 -9.34 -12.21 -6.99
C GLU A 439 -8.12 -13.05 -7.42
N PHE A 440 -8.34 -14.11 -8.19
CA PHE A 440 -7.29 -14.94 -8.78
C PHE A 440 -7.67 -15.37 -10.22
N PRO A 441 -6.75 -15.29 -11.20
CA PRO A 441 -7.05 -15.65 -12.59
C PRO A 441 -7.36 -17.14 -12.76
N HIS A 442 -8.39 -17.45 -13.54
CA HIS A 442 -8.82 -18.84 -13.79
C HIS A 442 -7.76 -19.67 -14.51
N ASP A 443 -7.08 -19.08 -15.49
CA ASP A 443 -6.00 -19.69 -16.28
C ASP A 443 -4.77 -20.08 -15.43
N LYS A 444 -4.62 -19.50 -14.23
CA LYS A 444 -3.52 -19.79 -13.31
C LYS A 444 -3.84 -20.87 -12.28
N LEU A 445 -5.08 -21.34 -12.19
CA LEU A 445 -5.52 -22.26 -11.13
C LEU A 445 -4.78 -23.61 -11.18
N GLU A 446 -4.63 -24.20 -12.36
CA GLU A 446 -3.94 -25.50 -12.51
C GLU A 446 -2.46 -25.39 -12.12
N ASN A 447 -1.78 -24.33 -12.57
CA ASN A 447 -0.40 -24.07 -12.19
C ASN A 447 -0.25 -23.78 -10.69
N ALA A 448 -1.23 -23.12 -10.06
CA ALA A 448 -1.21 -22.93 -8.62
C ALA A 448 -1.34 -24.26 -7.86
N LEU A 449 -2.24 -25.15 -8.31
CA LEU A 449 -2.43 -26.46 -7.69
C LEU A 449 -1.22 -27.38 -7.86
N SER A 450 -0.44 -27.26 -8.93
CA SER A 450 0.78 -28.05 -9.13
C SER A 450 1.92 -27.69 -8.17
N LEU A 451 1.83 -26.54 -7.49
CA LEU A 451 2.77 -26.12 -6.45
C LEU A 451 2.55 -26.84 -5.11
N LEU A 452 1.43 -27.55 -4.94
CA LEU A 452 1.10 -28.29 -3.72
C LEU A 452 1.53 -29.76 -3.82
N LYS A 453 2.30 -30.21 -2.84
CA LYS A 453 2.63 -31.63 -2.64
C LYS A 453 2.18 -32.07 -1.25
N GLY A 454 1.51 -33.21 -1.15
CA GLY A 454 1.16 -33.82 0.13
C GLY A 454 2.25 -34.77 0.62
N ALA A 455 2.47 -34.82 1.94
CA ALA A 455 3.42 -35.72 2.59
C ALA A 455 2.87 -36.29 3.90
N LEU A 456 3.33 -37.49 4.27
CA LEU A 456 3.02 -38.14 5.55
C LEU A 456 4.25 -38.25 6.46
N ASP A 457 5.45 -38.29 5.86
CA ASP A 457 6.75 -38.26 6.53
C ASP A 457 7.47 -36.91 6.31
N TYR A 458 8.68 -36.81 6.84
CA TYR A 458 9.52 -35.60 6.77
C TYR A 458 10.65 -35.70 5.73
N GLU A 459 10.72 -36.73 4.88
CA GLU A 459 11.88 -36.93 4.00
C GLU A 459 12.13 -35.75 3.04
N GLU A 460 11.05 -35.13 2.56
CA GLU A 460 11.10 -34.00 1.64
C GLU A 460 11.56 -32.69 2.31
N PHE A 461 11.61 -32.64 3.65
CA PHE A 461 11.94 -31.43 4.43
C PHE A 461 13.42 -31.05 4.32
N LYS A 462 14.27 -31.94 3.79
CA LYS A 462 15.69 -31.69 3.49
C LYS A 462 15.90 -30.55 2.48
N THR A 463 14.89 -30.27 1.64
CA THR A 463 14.98 -29.27 0.56
C THR A 463 14.10 -28.03 0.80
N VAL A 464 13.54 -27.91 2.00
CA VAL A 464 12.62 -26.85 2.38
C VAL A 464 13.41 -25.69 2.98
N ASP A 465 13.04 -24.45 2.61
CA ASP A 465 13.68 -23.23 3.10
C ASP A 465 13.06 -22.76 4.43
N MET A 466 11.79 -23.09 4.65
CA MET A 466 11.04 -22.72 5.85
C MET A 466 9.92 -23.72 6.17
N VAL A 467 9.73 -24.03 7.45
CA VAL A 467 8.59 -24.80 7.95
C VAL A 467 7.66 -23.90 8.74
N ILE A 468 6.34 -24.02 8.54
CA ILE A 468 5.30 -23.37 9.34
C ILE A 468 4.44 -24.45 10.00
N GLU A 469 4.55 -24.54 11.31
CA GLU A 469 3.74 -25.42 12.14
C GLU A 469 2.36 -24.78 12.41
N ALA A 470 1.28 -25.51 12.10
CA ALA A 470 -0.12 -25.06 12.24
C ALA A 470 -1.04 -26.17 12.79
N VAL A 471 -0.55 -26.93 13.76
CA VAL A 471 -1.29 -27.94 14.53
C VAL A 471 -1.95 -27.34 15.79
N TYR A 472 -2.73 -28.16 16.48
CA TYR A 472 -3.46 -27.79 17.70
C TYR A 472 -2.54 -27.20 18.79
N GLU A 473 -3.11 -26.37 19.66
CA GLU A 473 -2.44 -25.74 20.80
C GLU A 473 -2.13 -26.75 21.92
N ASP A 474 -1.12 -27.59 21.68
CA ASP A 474 -0.54 -28.51 22.68
C ASP A 474 0.98 -28.38 22.68
N ILE A 475 1.56 -28.01 23.82
CA ILE A 475 2.99 -27.74 23.95
C ILE A 475 3.82 -29.00 23.69
N SER A 476 3.41 -30.15 24.22
CA SER A 476 4.18 -31.40 24.09
C SER A 476 4.24 -31.88 22.64
N LEU A 477 3.11 -31.78 21.94
CA LEU A 477 3.00 -32.07 20.51
C LEU A 477 3.88 -31.12 19.70
N LYS A 478 3.79 -29.80 19.92
CA LYS A 478 4.61 -28.83 19.20
C LYS A 478 6.11 -29.04 19.45
N GLN A 479 6.52 -29.27 20.70
CA GLN A 479 7.90 -29.63 21.03
C GLN A 479 8.37 -30.87 20.26
N SER A 480 7.56 -31.94 20.22
CA SER A 480 7.90 -33.16 19.48
C SER A 480 8.04 -32.91 17.96
N ILE A 481 7.17 -32.07 17.39
CA ILE A 481 7.21 -31.71 15.98
C ILE A 481 8.49 -30.91 15.66
N PHE A 482 8.87 -29.94 16.49
CA PHE A 482 10.07 -29.15 16.29
C PHE A 482 11.36 -29.98 16.43
N GLU A 483 11.40 -30.96 17.35
CA GLU A 483 12.49 -31.95 17.41
C GLU A 483 12.61 -32.79 16.13
N GLU A 484 11.48 -33.22 15.55
CA GLU A 484 11.49 -33.96 14.29
C GLU A 484 11.96 -33.06 13.14
N ILE A 485 11.40 -31.87 13.01
CA ILE A 485 11.75 -30.92 11.95
C ILE A 485 13.24 -30.59 12.00
N GLU A 486 13.82 -30.36 13.20
CA GLU A 486 15.25 -30.08 13.36
C GLU A 486 16.13 -31.20 12.79
N LYS A 487 15.72 -32.48 12.92
CA LYS A 487 16.48 -33.64 12.44
C LYS A 487 16.48 -33.75 10.90
N PHE A 488 15.39 -33.37 10.24
CA PHE A 488 15.20 -33.57 8.80
C PHE A 488 15.55 -32.33 7.97
N CYS A 489 15.38 -31.13 8.52
CA CYS A 489 15.66 -29.89 7.82
C CYS A 489 17.16 -29.56 7.77
N SER A 490 17.56 -28.80 6.76
CA SER A 490 18.90 -28.21 6.71
C SER A 490 19.12 -27.25 7.89
N PRO A 491 20.36 -27.00 8.31
CA PRO A 491 20.68 -26.01 9.34
C PRO A 491 20.21 -24.59 8.98
N ASP A 492 20.07 -24.29 7.69
CA ASP A 492 19.66 -22.98 7.18
C ASP A 492 18.14 -22.78 7.15
N CYS A 493 17.35 -23.86 7.26
CA CYS A 493 15.90 -23.83 7.18
C CYS A 493 15.28 -23.09 8.38
N ILE A 494 14.33 -22.21 8.12
CA ILE A 494 13.63 -21.43 9.15
C ILE A 494 12.51 -22.26 9.78
N LEU A 495 12.40 -22.25 11.11
CA LEU A 495 11.41 -23.03 11.86
C LEU A 495 10.37 -22.10 12.49
N ALA A 496 9.17 -22.02 11.91
CA ALA A 496 8.13 -21.12 12.38
C ALA A 496 6.94 -21.85 12.99
N SER A 497 6.34 -21.26 14.03
CA SER A 497 5.03 -21.69 14.54
C SER A 497 3.96 -20.62 14.27
N ASN A 498 2.78 -21.04 13.85
CA ASN A 498 1.56 -20.23 13.75
C ASN A 498 0.74 -20.27 15.06
N THR A 499 1.34 -20.65 16.19
CA THR A 499 0.64 -20.58 17.49
C THR A 499 0.06 -19.17 17.72
N SER A 500 -1.02 -19.08 18.49
CA SER A 500 -1.68 -17.82 18.85
C SER A 500 -1.56 -17.48 20.33
N THR A 501 -1.10 -18.42 21.16
CA THR A 501 -1.14 -18.33 22.63
C THR A 501 0.07 -18.93 23.33
N ILE A 502 0.73 -19.95 22.77
CA ILE A 502 1.86 -20.62 23.41
C ILE A 502 3.14 -19.80 23.30
N ASP A 503 3.91 -19.79 24.38
CA ASP A 503 5.27 -19.23 24.44
C ASP A 503 6.21 -19.98 23.48
N LEU A 504 6.79 -19.24 22.52
CA LEU A 504 7.72 -19.80 21.54
C LEU A 504 9.02 -20.35 22.15
N ASN A 505 9.46 -19.82 23.29
CA ASN A 505 10.61 -20.35 24.01
C ASN A 505 10.34 -21.78 24.49
N ALA A 506 9.11 -22.05 24.95
CA ALA A 506 8.71 -23.40 25.35
C ALA A 506 8.68 -24.35 24.15
N ILE A 507 8.24 -23.90 22.98
CA ILE A 507 8.26 -24.72 21.74
C ILE A 507 9.69 -25.12 21.36
N GLY A 508 10.64 -24.18 21.43
CA GLY A 508 12.04 -24.40 21.05
C GLY A 508 12.92 -25.08 22.11
N GLU A 509 12.38 -25.38 23.31
CA GLU A 509 13.16 -25.86 24.46
C GLU A 509 13.92 -27.16 24.18
N ARG A 510 13.35 -28.05 23.38
CA ARG A 510 13.92 -29.38 23.08
C ARG A 510 14.77 -29.43 21.80
N THR A 511 15.11 -28.26 21.26
CA THR A 511 15.92 -28.13 20.04
C THR A 511 17.29 -27.53 20.33
N ASN A 512 18.20 -27.50 19.35
CA ASN A 512 19.44 -26.70 19.38
C ASN A 512 19.40 -25.54 18.35
N SER A 513 18.24 -25.31 17.75
CA SER A 513 18.02 -24.42 16.62
C SER A 513 17.27 -23.14 16.98
N GLN A 514 17.37 -22.68 18.23
CA GLN A 514 16.58 -21.54 18.71
C GLN A 514 16.87 -20.23 17.97
N ASP A 515 18.04 -20.11 17.34
CA ASP A 515 18.44 -18.96 16.53
C ASP A 515 17.65 -18.82 15.21
N ARG A 516 17.00 -19.90 14.78
CA ARG A 516 16.16 -19.97 13.58
C ARG A 516 14.70 -20.34 13.87
N ILE A 517 14.30 -20.29 15.14
CA ILE A 517 12.91 -20.41 15.57
C ILE A 517 12.27 -19.02 15.70
N LEU A 518 11.05 -18.86 15.18
CA LEU A 518 10.23 -17.67 15.38
C LEU A 518 8.73 -17.99 15.30
N GLY A 519 7.88 -17.02 15.65
CA GLY A 519 6.47 -17.09 15.36
C GLY A 519 6.13 -16.40 14.03
N VAL A 520 5.22 -17.01 13.28
CA VAL A 520 4.61 -16.44 12.08
C VAL A 520 3.11 -16.61 12.22
N HIS A 521 2.50 -15.70 12.96
CA HIS A 521 1.09 -15.75 13.29
C HIS A 521 0.27 -15.05 12.20
N LEU A 522 -0.39 -15.87 11.39
CA LEU A 522 -1.33 -15.47 10.35
C LEU A 522 -2.76 -15.54 10.90
N PHE A 523 -3.64 -14.66 10.41
CA PHE A 523 -5.01 -14.54 10.91
C PHE A 523 -5.99 -15.30 10.01
N SER A 524 -6.96 -15.99 10.60
CA SER A 524 -7.96 -16.74 9.84
C SER A 524 -8.97 -15.79 9.16
N PRO A 525 -9.34 -16.01 7.88
CA PRO A 525 -8.72 -16.93 6.92
C PRO A 525 -7.39 -16.39 6.38
N ALA A 526 -6.32 -17.19 6.48
CA ALA A 526 -4.94 -16.73 6.22
C ALA A 526 -4.67 -16.28 4.77
N HIS A 527 -5.43 -16.73 3.78
CA HIS A 527 -5.32 -16.26 2.39
C HIS A 527 -6.02 -14.92 2.14
N LEU A 528 -6.84 -14.43 3.07
CA LEU A 528 -7.60 -13.17 2.96
C LEU A 528 -7.10 -12.10 3.93
N MET A 529 -6.73 -12.49 5.14
CA MET A 529 -6.34 -11.52 6.17
C MET A 529 -4.96 -10.94 5.87
N PRO A 530 -4.79 -9.61 5.84
CA PRO A 530 -3.55 -8.97 5.43
C PRO A 530 -2.46 -8.98 6.51
N LEU A 531 -2.82 -8.98 7.80
CA LEU A 531 -1.85 -8.92 8.89
C LEU A 531 -1.05 -10.23 9.02
N ILE A 532 0.24 -10.09 9.34
CA ILE A 532 1.09 -11.17 9.83
C ILE A 532 1.90 -10.65 11.02
N GLU A 533 1.82 -11.34 12.16
CA GLU A 533 2.67 -11.08 13.31
C GLU A 533 3.93 -11.94 13.20
N ILE A 534 5.09 -11.29 13.20
CA ILE A 534 6.40 -11.93 13.20
C ILE A 534 6.93 -11.83 14.63
N ILE A 535 6.88 -12.95 15.35
CA ILE A 535 7.19 -12.98 16.77
C ILE A 535 8.63 -13.44 16.97
N LEU A 536 9.45 -12.58 17.56
CA LEU A 536 10.84 -12.93 17.88
C LEU A 536 10.97 -13.49 19.30
N THR A 537 11.83 -14.49 19.42
CA THR A 537 12.38 -14.92 20.71
C THR A 537 13.66 -14.15 21.01
N GLU A 538 14.21 -14.33 22.21
CA GLU A 538 15.49 -13.73 22.62
C GLU A 538 16.68 -14.23 21.78
N ARG A 539 16.53 -15.39 21.14
CA ARG A 539 17.58 -16.06 20.37
C ARG A 539 17.42 -15.92 18.87
N THR A 540 16.24 -15.57 18.37
CA THR A 540 15.94 -15.47 16.93
C THR A 540 16.92 -14.51 16.25
N SER A 541 17.62 -14.98 15.22
CA SER A 541 18.62 -14.21 14.51
C SER A 541 18.01 -13.12 13.62
N ALA A 542 18.72 -12.00 13.47
CA ALA A 542 18.28 -10.90 12.61
C ALA A 542 18.14 -11.31 11.13
N GLN A 543 18.97 -12.25 10.65
CA GLN A 543 18.89 -12.78 9.29
C GLN A 543 17.53 -13.44 9.02
N VAL A 544 17.05 -14.26 9.96
CA VAL A 544 15.76 -14.96 9.86
C VAL A 544 14.60 -13.96 9.79
N ILE A 545 14.67 -12.88 10.58
CA ILE A 545 13.66 -11.81 10.55
C ILE A 545 13.67 -11.12 9.19
N CYS A 546 14.84 -10.78 8.64
CA CYS A 546 14.96 -10.20 7.30
C CYS A 546 14.36 -11.10 6.21
N ASP A 547 14.58 -12.42 6.29
CA ASP A 547 14.04 -13.40 5.34
C ASP A 547 12.51 -13.46 5.40
N VAL A 548 11.94 -13.51 6.61
CA VAL A 548 10.48 -13.59 6.82
C VAL A 548 9.79 -12.28 6.48
N MET A 549 10.42 -11.12 6.73
CA MET A 549 9.92 -9.82 6.29
C MET A 549 9.83 -9.74 4.75
N LYS A 550 10.82 -10.28 4.04
CA LYS A 550 10.79 -10.38 2.58
C LYS A 550 9.70 -11.34 2.11
N LEU A 551 9.55 -12.49 2.76
CA LEU A 551 8.46 -13.42 2.49
C LEU A 551 7.10 -12.73 2.65
N ALA A 552 6.86 -12.05 3.78
CA ALA A 552 5.62 -11.31 4.04
C ALA A 552 5.28 -10.35 2.90
N LYS A 553 6.28 -9.62 2.38
CA LYS A 553 6.11 -8.75 1.21
C LYS A 553 5.76 -9.52 -0.07
N ILE A 554 6.42 -10.65 -0.33
CA ILE A 554 6.13 -11.52 -1.49
C ILE A 554 4.70 -12.05 -1.42
N ILE A 555 4.26 -12.50 -0.24
CA ILE A 555 2.90 -13.03 -0.04
C ILE A 555 1.84 -11.94 0.20
N ARG A 556 2.22 -10.66 0.02
CA ARG A 556 1.35 -9.48 0.13
C ARG A 556 0.66 -9.36 1.49
N LYS A 557 1.38 -9.72 2.55
CA LYS A 557 1.00 -9.47 3.95
C LYS A 557 1.62 -8.17 4.45
N VAL A 558 0.98 -7.61 5.46
CA VAL A 558 1.44 -6.44 6.21
C VAL A 558 2.09 -6.97 7.49
N PRO A 559 3.42 -7.00 7.58
CA PRO A 559 4.10 -7.53 8.76
C PRO A 559 4.15 -6.50 9.88
N ILE A 560 3.99 -6.97 11.11
CA ILE A 560 4.42 -6.29 12.32
C ILE A 560 5.37 -7.21 13.10
N VAL A 561 6.43 -6.65 13.66
CA VAL A 561 7.39 -7.41 14.46
C VAL A 561 7.08 -7.20 15.93
N VAL A 562 6.92 -8.30 16.65
CA VAL A 562 6.51 -8.29 18.06
C VAL A 562 7.40 -9.20 18.89
N LYS A 563 7.60 -8.86 20.15
CA LYS A 563 8.24 -9.76 21.12
C LYS A 563 7.27 -10.86 21.52
N ASN A 564 7.85 -11.99 21.89
CA ASN A 564 7.12 -13.12 22.45
C ASN A 564 6.46 -12.75 23.78
N CYS A 565 5.14 -12.89 23.86
CA CYS A 565 4.33 -12.78 25.07
C CYS A 565 2.99 -13.51 24.85
N THR A 566 2.27 -13.80 25.93
CA THR A 566 0.95 -14.45 25.85
C THR A 566 -0.01 -13.60 25.00
N CYS A 567 -0.59 -14.22 23.96
CA CYS A 567 -1.48 -13.60 22.97
C CYS A 567 -0.84 -12.52 22.07
N PHE A 568 0.50 -12.36 22.10
CA PHE A 568 1.25 -11.40 21.28
C PHE A 568 0.71 -9.96 21.35
N ALA A 569 0.66 -9.22 20.24
CA ALA A 569 0.13 -7.86 20.24
C ALA A 569 -1.35 -7.83 19.83
N ALA A 570 -1.70 -8.40 18.67
CA ALA A 570 -3.02 -8.24 18.08
C ALA A 570 -4.13 -8.94 18.89
N ASN A 571 -3.94 -10.20 19.26
CA ASN A 571 -4.94 -10.92 20.05
C ASN A 571 -5.04 -10.35 21.47
N ARG A 572 -3.89 -10.00 22.06
CA ARG A 572 -3.83 -9.39 23.40
C ARG A 572 -4.65 -8.11 23.51
N ILE A 573 -4.49 -7.16 22.58
CA ILE A 573 -5.30 -5.93 22.60
C ILE A 573 -6.76 -6.18 22.25
N PHE A 574 -7.05 -7.22 21.47
CA PHE A 574 -8.41 -7.48 20.99
C PHE A 574 -9.28 -8.27 21.97
N LEU A 575 -8.72 -9.10 22.83
CA LEU A 575 -9.51 -9.85 23.82
C LEU A 575 -10.36 -8.96 24.76
N PRO A 576 -9.87 -7.80 25.24
CA PRO A 576 -10.70 -6.84 25.97
C PRO A 576 -11.95 -6.36 25.23
N TYR A 577 -11.94 -6.32 23.89
CA TYR A 577 -13.13 -5.94 23.10
C TYR A 577 -14.30 -6.91 23.33
N MET A 578 -14.01 -8.21 23.39
CA MET A 578 -15.01 -9.24 23.67
C MET A 578 -15.45 -9.25 25.13
N GLN A 579 -14.48 -9.12 26.05
CA GLN A 579 -14.76 -9.06 27.49
C GLN A 579 -15.63 -7.86 27.85
N ALA A 580 -15.40 -6.70 27.23
CA ALA A 580 -16.21 -5.50 27.44
C ALA A 580 -17.65 -5.67 26.95
N ALA A 581 -17.84 -6.31 25.78
CA ALA A 581 -19.17 -6.63 25.28
C ALA A 581 -19.91 -7.60 26.21
N ASP A 582 -19.23 -8.65 26.68
CA ASP A 582 -19.78 -9.61 27.65
C ASP A 582 -20.12 -8.92 28.98
N LEU A 583 -19.29 -7.98 29.44
CA LEU A 583 -19.52 -7.19 30.65
C LEU A 583 -20.78 -6.32 30.50
N LEU A 584 -20.94 -5.60 29.38
CA LEU A 584 -22.14 -4.80 29.10
C LEU A 584 -23.41 -5.67 29.05
N ALA A 585 -23.33 -6.85 28.44
CA ALA A 585 -24.45 -7.80 28.40
C ALA A 585 -24.86 -8.26 29.82
N ASN A 586 -23.87 -8.51 30.68
CA ASN A 586 -24.07 -8.87 32.09
C ASN A 586 -24.54 -7.68 32.96
N LEU A 587 -24.24 -6.44 32.58
CA LEU A 587 -24.80 -5.23 33.18
C LEU A 587 -26.23 -4.90 32.70
N GLY A 588 -26.78 -5.72 31.78
CA GLY A 588 -28.17 -5.62 31.35
C GLY A 588 -28.37 -4.91 30.01
N VAL A 589 -27.30 -4.53 29.30
CA VAL A 589 -27.41 -3.93 27.97
C VAL A 589 -27.81 -5.00 26.95
N ASP A 590 -28.68 -4.64 26.00
CA ASP A 590 -29.12 -5.53 24.94
C ASP A 590 -27.97 -5.85 23.96
N ILE A 591 -27.75 -7.14 23.68
CA ILE A 591 -26.63 -7.59 22.85
C ILE A 591 -26.76 -7.17 21.38
N PHE A 592 -27.99 -7.08 20.87
CA PHE A 592 -28.24 -6.69 19.48
C PHE A 592 -28.05 -5.18 19.31
N ARG A 593 -28.37 -4.39 20.34
CA ARG A 593 -28.02 -2.97 20.42
C ARG A 593 -26.50 -2.79 20.43
N ILE A 594 -25.76 -3.59 21.22
CA ILE A 594 -24.29 -3.54 21.23
C ILE A 594 -23.73 -3.79 19.82
N ASP A 595 -24.14 -4.89 19.18
CA ASP A 595 -23.68 -5.23 17.82
C ASP A 595 -24.05 -4.15 16.80
N ARG A 596 -25.27 -3.57 16.88
CA ARG A 596 -25.68 -2.45 16.03
C ARG A 596 -24.79 -1.23 16.23
N VAL A 597 -24.57 -0.79 17.47
CA VAL A 597 -23.76 0.39 17.80
C VAL A 597 -22.33 0.23 17.30
N ILE A 598 -21.74 -0.95 17.48
CA ILE A 598 -20.39 -1.21 17.02
C ILE A 598 -20.29 -1.28 15.49
N CYS A 599 -21.32 -1.81 14.82
CA CYS A 599 -21.43 -1.73 13.36
C CYS A 599 -21.59 -0.28 12.87
N GLU A 600 -22.43 0.53 13.51
CA GLU A 600 -22.65 1.94 13.20
C GLU A 600 -21.39 2.79 13.44
N PHE A 601 -20.60 2.45 14.46
CA PHE A 601 -19.27 3.04 14.69
C PHE A 601 -18.35 2.81 13.47
N GLY A 602 -18.49 1.68 12.78
CA GLY A 602 -17.81 1.40 11.51
C GLY A 602 -17.19 0.00 11.43
N MET A 603 -17.30 -0.82 12.48
CA MET A 603 -16.86 -2.22 12.42
C MET A 603 -17.75 -2.99 11.42
N ARG A 604 -17.18 -3.95 10.71
CA ARG A 604 -17.97 -4.75 9.76
C ARG A 604 -18.98 -5.68 10.45
N ILE A 605 -18.64 -6.11 11.67
CA ILE A 605 -19.32 -7.16 12.43
C ILE A 605 -19.23 -6.78 13.91
N GLY A 606 -20.35 -6.89 14.64
CA GLY A 606 -20.40 -6.65 16.08
C GLY A 606 -19.71 -7.75 16.90
N PRO A 607 -19.41 -7.52 18.19
CA PRO A 607 -18.72 -8.50 19.03
C PRO A 607 -19.43 -9.86 19.12
N PHE A 608 -20.76 -9.91 19.27
CA PHE A 608 -21.49 -11.17 19.42
C PHE A 608 -21.58 -11.94 18.12
N GLN A 609 -21.88 -11.26 17.00
CA GLN A 609 -21.82 -11.86 15.68
C GLN A 609 -20.40 -12.36 15.35
N LEU A 610 -19.35 -11.66 15.79
CA LEU A 610 -17.97 -12.10 15.60
C LEU A 610 -17.64 -13.36 16.42
N GLN A 611 -18.14 -13.49 17.65
CA GLN A 611 -18.01 -14.72 18.44
C GLN A 611 -18.67 -15.91 17.73
N ASP A 612 -19.87 -15.73 17.16
CA ASP A 612 -20.57 -16.77 16.38
C ASP A 612 -19.79 -17.23 15.15
N LEU A 613 -19.02 -16.34 14.52
CA LEU A 613 -18.23 -16.63 13.32
C LEU A 613 -16.88 -17.26 13.63
N SER A 614 -16.21 -16.79 14.70
CA SER A 614 -14.91 -17.29 15.14
C SER A 614 -15.00 -18.67 15.78
N GLY A 615 -16.13 -18.98 16.41
CA GLY A 615 -16.38 -20.23 17.12
C GLY A 615 -16.03 -20.13 18.60
N TYR A 616 -16.97 -20.57 19.45
CA TYR A 616 -16.89 -20.41 20.91
C TYR A 616 -15.70 -21.15 21.54
N GLY A 617 -15.31 -22.31 21.03
CA GLY A 617 -14.16 -23.05 21.55
C GLY A 617 -12.84 -22.29 21.41
N VAL A 618 -12.66 -21.56 20.29
CA VAL A 618 -11.47 -20.72 20.07
C VAL A 618 -11.45 -19.56 21.05
N TYR A 619 -12.60 -18.92 21.26
CA TYR A 619 -12.73 -17.83 22.23
C TYR A 619 -12.42 -18.29 23.65
N LEU A 620 -13.03 -19.39 24.12
CA LEU A 620 -12.83 -19.91 25.47
C LEU A 620 -11.37 -20.33 25.71
N ALA A 621 -10.71 -20.94 24.71
CA ALA A 621 -9.30 -21.31 24.80
C ALA A 621 -8.41 -20.06 24.91
N GLY A 622 -8.59 -19.06 24.04
CA GLY A 622 -7.81 -17.81 24.09
C GLY A 622 -8.05 -17.01 25.37
N LEU A 623 -9.30 -16.94 25.84
CA LEU A 623 -9.66 -16.25 27.08
C LEU A 623 -9.02 -16.92 28.29
N LYS A 624 -8.99 -18.26 28.35
CA LYS A 624 -8.32 -19.01 29.41
C LYS A 624 -6.84 -18.64 29.53
N GLU A 625 -6.11 -18.64 28.43
CA GLU A 625 -4.68 -18.29 28.40
C GLU A 625 -4.47 -16.81 28.79
N PHE A 626 -5.32 -15.92 28.30
CA PHE A 626 -5.27 -14.50 28.66
C PHE A 626 -5.52 -14.26 30.15
N ILE A 627 -6.51 -14.93 30.74
CA ILE A 627 -6.80 -14.85 32.18
C ILE A 627 -5.64 -15.41 33.00
N ALA A 628 -5.03 -16.51 32.56
CA ALA A 628 -3.89 -17.09 33.25
C ALA A 628 -2.71 -16.10 33.33
N ALA A 629 -2.53 -15.28 32.30
CA ALA A 629 -1.47 -14.26 32.23
C ALA A 629 -1.85 -12.90 32.87
N TYR A 630 -3.11 -12.47 32.73
CA TYR A 630 -3.57 -11.09 33.02
C TYR A 630 -4.88 -11.05 33.83
N GLY A 631 -5.07 -12.04 34.72
CA GLY A 631 -6.32 -12.24 35.47
C GLY A 631 -6.75 -11.07 36.34
N GLU A 632 -5.80 -10.24 36.82
CA GLU A 632 -6.07 -9.07 37.65
C GLU A 632 -6.87 -7.97 36.95
N ARG A 633 -6.88 -7.99 35.61
CA ARG A 633 -7.54 -7.00 34.75
C ARG A 633 -8.47 -7.61 33.71
N SER A 634 -8.90 -8.86 33.92
CA SER A 634 -9.80 -9.59 33.02
C SER A 634 -11.21 -9.70 33.58
N PHE A 635 -12.22 -9.67 32.71
CA PHE A 635 -13.61 -9.98 33.05
C PHE A 635 -13.98 -11.37 32.54
N GLN A 636 -14.51 -12.22 33.43
CA GLN A 636 -14.90 -13.59 33.10
C GLN A 636 -16.41 -13.70 33.04
N SER A 637 -16.94 -13.95 31.84
CA SER A 637 -18.37 -14.15 31.62
C SER A 637 -18.70 -15.63 31.49
N PRO A 638 -19.73 -16.15 32.18
CA PRO A 638 -20.23 -17.50 31.95
C PRO A 638 -21.02 -17.61 30.64
N LEU A 639 -21.33 -16.49 29.96
CA LEU A 639 -22.25 -16.43 28.82
C LEU A 639 -21.86 -17.42 27.71
N VAL A 640 -20.62 -17.39 27.23
CA VAL A 640 -20.20 -18.24 26.11
C VAL A 640 -20.23 -19.72 26.50
N GLN A 641 -19.89 -20.06 27.75
CA GLN A 641 -20.01 -21.44 28.22
C GLN A 641 -21.47 -21.90 28.24
N LEU A 642 -22.39 -21.07 28.75
CA LEU A 642 -23.83 -21.37 28.72
C LEU A 642 -24.38 -21.47 27.28
N MET A 643 -23.84 -20.68 26.34
CA MET A 643 -24.18 -20.81 24.92
C MET A 643 -23.79 -22.20 24.40
N VAL A 644 -22.57 -22.67 24.68
CA VAL A 644 -22.12 -24.03 24.32
C VAL A 644 -23.01 -25.10 24.97
N ASP A 645 -23.27 -24.97 26.28
CA ASP A 645 -24.07 -25.94 27.04
C ASP A 645 -25.53 -26.03 26.55
N SER A 646 -26.05 -24.93 26.00
CA SER A 646 -27.37 -24.89 25.34
C SER A 646 -27.39 -25.50 23.92
N GLY A 647 -26.28 -26.06 23.46
CA GLY A 647 -26.14 -26.68 22.13
C GLY A 647 -25.88 -25.68 20.99
N ARG A 648 -25.40 -24.47 21.29
CA ARG A 648 -25.08 -23.45 20.27
C ARG A 648 -23.58 -23.49 19.93
N ALA A 649 -23.27 -23.40 18.64
CA ALA A 649 -21.89 -23.37 18.15
C ALA A 649 -21.68 -22.30 17.07
N GLY A 650 -22.54 -21.27 17.08
CA GLY A 650 -22.48 -20.16 16.14
C GLY A 650 -22.79 -20.59 14.71
N LYS A 651 -22.04 -20.05 13.75
CA LYS A 651 -22.21 -20.35 12.33
C LYS A 651 -21.97 -21.82 11.98
N SER A 652 -21.17 -22.54 12.78
CA SER A 652 -20.78 -23.92 12.48
C SER A 652 -21.97 -24.90 12.49
N ASN A 653 -22.94 -24.71 13.39
CA ASN A 653 -24.17 -25.51 13.47
C ASN A 653 -25.44 -24.71 13.14
N GLY A 654 -25.28 -23.48 12.63
CA GLY A 654 -26.40 -22.63 12.24
C GLY A 654 -27.04 -21.81 13.38
N LYS A 655 -26.57 -21.97 14.63
CA LYS A 655 -27.24 -21.44 15.81
C LYS A 655 -26.23 -20.86 16.83
N GLY A 656 -26.23 -19.54 16.97
CA GLY A 656 -25.40 -18.77 17.91
C GLY A 656 -26.19 -17.72 18.69
N TYR A 657 -25.68 -16.51 18.87
CA TYR A 657 -26.51 -15.35 19.24
C TYR A 657 -27.53 -15.02 18.12
N TYR A 658 -27.14 -15.35 16.89
CA TYR A 658 -27.95 -15.24 15.69
C TYR A 658 -28.27 -16.60 15.06
N LEU A 659 -29.28 -16.63 14.20
CA LEU A 659 -29.59 -17.78 13.36
C LEU A 659 -28.92 -17.62 11.99
N TYR A 660 -28.22 -18.66 11.56
CA TYR A 660 -27.51 -18.72 10.28
C TYR A 660 -28.19 -19.73 9.36
N GLU A 661 -29.19 -19.24 8.63
CA GLU A 661 -29.84 -19.97 7.55
C GLU A 661 -29.06 -19.77 6.24
N LYS A 662 -29.04 -20.81 5.39
CA LYS A 662 -28.43 -20.72 4.06
C LYS A 662 -29.19 -19.69 3.22
N ASP A 663 -28.46 -18.74 2.62
CA ASP A 663 -28.99 -17.71 1.72
C ASP A 663 -30.03 -16.75 2.35
N SER A 664 -29.99 -16.57 3.67
CA SER A 664 -30.92 -15.72 4.44
C SER A 664 -30.19 -14.55 5.12
N TRP A 665 -30.93 -13.49 5.42
CA TRP A 665 -30.44 -12.39 6.26
C TRP A 665 -30.17 -12.89 7.68
N LEU A 666 -29.16 -12.32 8.34
CA LEU A 666 -28.85 -12.62 9.73
C LEU A 666 -30.05 -12.23 10.61
N LYS A 667 -30.58 -13.19 11.38
CA LYS A 667 -31.74 -12.97 12.26
C LYS A 667 -31.33 -13.09 13.73
N PRO A 668 -31.64 -12.10 14.59
CA PRO A 668 -31.54 -12.25 16.04
C PRO A 668 -32.29 -13.49 16.52
N ASP A 669 -31.74 -14.24 17.49
CA ASP A 669 -32.44 -15.35 18.13
C ASP A 669 -32.96 -14.94 19.53
N PRO A 670 -34.25 -14.67 19.72
CA PRO A 670 -34.79 -14.26 21.03
C PRO A 670 -34.61 -15.31 22.14
N SER A 671 -34.42 -16.59 21.79
CA SER A 671 -34.22 -17.64 22.81
C SER A 671 -32.86 -17.50 23.53
N VAL A 672 -31.95 -16.68 23.03
CA VAL A 672 -30.70 -16.32 23.71
C VAL A 672 -30.93 -15.49 24.98
N LEU A 673 -32.07 -14.81 25.09
CA LEU A 673 -32.38 -13.95 26.24
C LEU A 673 -32.47 -14.75 27.55
N GLN A 674 -32.95 -16.00 27.49
CA GLN A 674 -33.00 -16.89 28.66
C GLN A 674 -31.59 -17.24 29.17
N ILE A 675 -30.66 -17.48 28.24
CA ILE A 675 -29.25 -17.77 28.54
C ILE A 675 -28.56 -16.52 29.13
N LEU A 676 -28.88 -15.34 28.60
CA LEU A 676 -28.39 -14.06 29.13
C LEU A 676 -28.90 -13.80 30.55
N GLU A 677 -30.16 -14.10 30.84
CA GLU A 677 -30.71 -13.99 32.20
C GLU A 677 -30.02 -14.94 33.18
N GLU A 678 -29.70 -16.16 32.76
CA GLU A 678 -28.90 -17.10 33.57
C GLU A 678 -27.48 -16.58 33.80
N SER A 679 -26.82 -16.07 32.75
CA SER A 679 -25.49 -15.47 32.85
C SER A 679 -25.47 -14.30 33.84
N ARG A 680 -26.46 -13.40 33.76
CA ARG A 680 -26.63 -12.26 34.67
C ARG A 680 -26.83 -12.68 36.13
N LYS A 681 -27.58 -13.77 36.37
CA LYS A 681 -27.76 -14.33 37.72
C LYS A 681 -26.44 -14.88 38.27
N LEU A 682 -25.67 -15.59 37.46
CA LEU A 682 -24.39 -16.16 37.88
C LEU A 682 -23.33 -15.10 38.14
N THR A 683 -23.27 -14.04 37.32
CA THR A 683 -22.29 -12.95 37.51
C THR A 683 -22.69 -12.00 38.65
N SER A 684 -23.99 -11.73 38.83
CA SER A 684 -24.52 -10.88 39.91
C SER A 684 -23.87 -9.48 39.99
N ILE A 685 -23.55 -8.87 38.83
CA ILE A 685 -22.90 -7.55 38.75
C ILE A 685 -23.85 -6.38 38.47
N ILE A 686 -25.15 -6.63 38.30
CA ILE A 686 -26.14 -5.58 37.98
C ILE A 686 -26.35 -4.68 39.21
N PRO A 687 -26.05 -3.37 39.14
CA PRO A 687 -26.27 -2.45 40.26
C PRO A 687 -27.76 -2.37 40.62
N ASP A 688 -28.08 -2.47 41.90
CA ASP A 688 -29.46 -2.38 42.43
C ASP A 688 -30.49 -3.33 41.78
N GLY A 689 -30.02 -4.40 41.11
CA GLY A 689 -30.85 -5.33 40.37
C GLY A 689 -31.52 -4.75 39.12
N LYS A 690 -31.08 -3.58 38.62
CA LYS A 690 -31.62 -2.92 37.42
C LYS A 690 -30.57 -2.79 36.32
N PRO A 691 -30.91 -3.10 35.05
CA PRO A 691 -30.03 -2.84 33.92
C PRO A 691 -29.50 -1.41 33.91
N ILE A 692 -28.21 -1.25 33.59
CA ILE A 692 -27.60 0.08 33.49
C ILE A 692 -28.21 0.88 32.35
N SER A 693 -28.28 2.20 32.52
CA SER A 693 -28.64 3.13 31.45
C SER A 693 -27.37 3.72 30.87
N VAL A 694 -27.12 3.45 29.59
CA VAL A 694 -25.96 3.96 28.84
C VAL A 694 -26.40 4.44 27.46
N THR A 695 -25.74 5.48 26.97
CA THR A 695 -25.90 6.00 25.61
C THR A 695 -25.18 5.11 24.58
N ASP A 696 -25.51 5.24 23.30
CA ASP A 696 -24.81 4.50 22.24
C ASP A 696 -23.32 4.89 22.16
N GLN A 697 -22.99 6.16 22.43
CA GLN A 697 -21.60 6.63 22.53
C GLN A 697 -20.87 5.93 23.68
N GLU A 698 -21.49 5.84 24.87
CA GLU A 698 -20.90 5.15 26.02
C GLU A 698 -20.72 3.65 25.78
N ILE A 699 -21.62 2.99 25.04
CA ILE A 699 -21.42 1.59 24.64
C ILE A 699 -20.15 1.45 23.81
N ALA A 700 -19.94 2.30 22.81
CA ALA A 700 -18.74 2.26 21.99
C ALA A 700 -17.48 2.54 22.82
N GLU A 701 -17.51 3.55 23.71
CA GLU A 701 -16.37 3.88 24.58
C GLU A 701 -16.07 2.77 25.60
N MET A 702 -17.08 2.20 26.25
CA MET A 702 -16.91 1.08 27.20
C MET A 702 -16.34 -0.16 26.52
N ILE A 703 -16.53 -0.32 25.21
CA ILE A 703 -15.94 -1.41 24.43
C ILE A 703 -14.51 -1.10 23.99
N PHE A 704 -14.26 0.09 23.44
CA PHE A 704 -12.96 0.41 22.84
C PHE A 704 -11.93 0.99 23.82
N PHE A 705 -12.33 1.65 24.91
CA PHE A 705 -11.35 2.19 25.88
C PHE A 705 -10.55 1.11 26.62
N PRO A 706 -11.12 -0.06 26.99
CA PRO A 706 -10.32 -1.19 27.46
C PRO A 706 -9.30 -1.69 26.43
N VAL A 707 -9.65 -1.69 25.14
CA VAL A 707 -8.73 -2.03 24.04
C VAL A 707 -7.57 -1.03 23.96
N VAL A 708 -7.88 0.28 24.01
CA VAL A 708 -6.88 1.35 24.06
C VAL A 708 -5.98 1.19 25.28
N ASN A 709 -6.56 0.86 26.44
CA ASN A 709 -5.82 0.68 27.68
C ASN A 709 -4.87 -0.51 27.62
N GLU A 710 -5.29 -1.63 27.02
CA GLU A 710 -4.41 -2.79 26.80
C GLU A 710 -3.35 -2.49 25.76
N ALA A 711 -3.68 -1.75 24.69
CA ALA A 711 -2.71 -1.25 23.71
C ALA A 711 -1.61 -0.40 24.37
N CYS A 712 -1.97 0.47 25.33
CA CYS A 712 -1.00 1.23 26.11
C CYS A 712 -0.03 0.32 26.86
N ARG A 713 -0.50 -0.81 27.41
CA ARG A 713 0.37 -1.79 28.10
C ARG A 713 1.30 -2.51 27.15
N VAL A 714 0.82 -2.89 25.97
CA VAL A 714 1.63 -3.53 24.93
C VAL A 714 2.76 -2.60 24.46
N VAL A 715 2.49 -1.29 24.38
CA VAL A 715 3.51 -0.27 24.09
C VAL A 715 4.49 -0.09 25.26
N ASP A 716 3.98 0.08 26.49
CA ASP A 716 4.78 0.29 27.71
C ASP A 716 5.75 -0.87 27.99
N GLU A 717 5.28 -2.10 27.78
CA GLU A 717 6.08 -3.33 27.93
C GLU A 717 7.06 -3.56 26.76
N GLY A 718 7.02 -2.70 25.74
CA GLY A 718 7.89 -2.77 24.56
C GLY A 718 7.72 -4.06 23.77
N ILE A 719 6.47 -4.57 23.69
CA ILE A 719 6.12 -5.76 22.91
C ILE A 719 6.17 -5.46 21.42
N VAL A 720 5.71 -4.28 21.01
CA VAL A 720 5.84 -3.77 19.63
C VAL A 720 7.09 -2.90 19.49
N VAL A 721 7.59 -2.76 18.27
CA VAL A 721 8.74 -1.90 17.96
C VAL A 721 8.37 -0.42 18.12
N GLN A 722 7.16 -0.06 17.72
CA GLN A 722 6.63 1.31 17.78
C GLN A 722 5.11 1.28 17.97
N ALA A 723 4.55 2.36 18.54
CA ALA A 723 3.12 2.45 18.82
C ALA A 723 2.24 2.30 17.57
N SER A 724 2.69 2.81 16.41
CA SER A 724 1.97 2.69 15.14
C SER A 724 1.79 1.25 14.66
N ASP A 725 2.60 0.29 15.14
CA ASP A 725 2.41 -1.13 14.81
C ASP A 725 1.10 -1.66 15.42
N ILE A 726 0.64 -1.09 16.54
CA ILE A 726 -0.67 -1.40 17.15
C ILE A 726 -1.81 -0.89 16.27
N ASP A 727 -1.66 0.29 15.68
CA ASP A 727 -2.63 0.82 14.73
C ASP A 727 -2.75 -0.11 13.51
N ILE A 728 -1.62 -0.57 12.97
CA ILE A 728 -1.58 -1.56 11.89
C ILE A 728 -2.21 -2.89 12.31
N ALA A 729 -1.89 -3.40 13.50
CA ALA A 729 -2.50 -4.60 14.06
C ALA A 729 -4.03 -4.47 14.14
N SER A 730 -4.51 -3.32 14.62
CA SER A 730 -5.95 -3.05 14.78
C SER A 730 -6.66 -2.94 13.42
N VAL A 731 -6.10 -2.21 12.45
CA VAL A 731 -6.71 -2.03 11.13
C VAL A 731 -6.72 -3.33 10.32
N HIS A 732 -5.61 -4.06 10.33
CA HIS A 732 -5.44 -5.22 9.45
C HIS A 732 -5.88 -6.54 10.07
N GLY A 733 -5.68 -6.69 11.38
CA GLY A 733 -6.06 -7.85 12.18
C GLY A 733 -7.51 -7.77 12.69
N MET A 734 -7.82 -6.74 13.48
CA MET A 734 -9.16 -6.57 14.08
C MET A 734 -10.20 -6.02 13.09
N LYS A 735 -9.77 -5.49 11.93
CA LYS A 735 -10.61 -4.73 11.00
C LYS A 735 -11.19 -3.46 11.61
N PHE A 736 -10.43 -2.82 12.50
CA PHE A 736 -10.75 -1.48 13.00
C PHE A 736 -10.86 -0.50 11.82
N PRO A 737 -11.81 0.45 11.81
CA PRO A 737 -12.08 1.23 10.62
C PRO A 737 -10.92 2.17 10.28
N ALA A 738 -10.26 1.95 9.15
CA ALA A 738 -9.07 2.71 8.74
C ALA A 738 -9.29 4.23 8.61
N HIS A 739 -10.53 4.70 8.47
CA HIS A 739 -10.85 6.14 8.47
C HIS A 739 -10.67 6.80 9.85
N TYR A 740 -10.44 6.01 10.90
CA TYR A 740 -10.00 6.45 12.22
C TYR A 740 -8.49 6.25 12.48
N GLY A 741 -7.73 5.75 11.50
CA GLY A 741 -6.27 5.66 11.57
C GLY A 741 -5.71 4.44 12.32
N GLY A 742 -6.49 3.86 13.23
CA GLY A 742 -6.07 2.79 14.12
C GLY A 742 -6.49 3.10 15.55
N ILE A 743 -6.37 2.14 16.46
CA ILE A 743 -6.93 2.27 17.81
C ILE A 743 -6.24 3.36 18.65
N LEU A 744 -4.92 3.52 18.55
CA LEU A 744 -4.17 4.54 19.27
C LEU A 744 -4.31 5.92 18.61
N PHE A 745 -4.23 5.97 17.28
CA PHE A 745 -4.47 7.21 16.53
C PHE A 745 -5.88 7.78 16.78
N TRP A 746 -6.89 6.91 16.81
CA TRP A 746 -8.26 7.28 17.17
C TRP A 746 -8.35 7.79 18.61
N ALA A 747 -7.71 7.09 19.56
CA ALA A 747 -7.68 7.49 20.96
C ALA A 747 -7.01 8.87 21.15
N ASP A 748 -5.97 9.16 20.39
CA ASP A 748 -5.32 10.48 20.38
C ASP A 748 -6.26 11.60 19.88
N SER A 749 -7.17 11.29 18.96
CA SER A 749 -8.19 12.24 18.51
C SER A 749 -9.28 12.54 19.56
N ILE A 750 -9.43 11.65 20.55
CA ILE A 750 -10.34 11.81 21.70
C ILE A 750 -9.63 12.52 22.86
N GLY A 751 -8.37 12.15 23.12
CA GLY A 751 -7.53 12.70 24.16
C GLY A 751 -7.35 11.74 25.35
N ALA A 752 -6.09 11.51 25.74
CA ALA A 752 -5.71 10.60 26.81
C ALA A 752 -6.35 10.94 28.17
N GLU A 753 -6.52 12.24 28.48
CA GLU A 753 -7.15 12.70 29.73
C GLU A 753 -8.62 12.25 29.83
N TYR A 754 -9.39 12.42 28.76
CA TYR A 754 -10.78 11.98 28.72
C TYR A 754 -10.87 10.46 28.90
N ILE A 755 -10.10 9.70 28.13
CA ILE A 755 -10.09 8.24 28.19
C ILE A 755 -9.71 7.75 29.60
N TYR A 756 -8.67 8.34 30.20
CA TYR A 756 -8.25 8.03 31.56
C TYR A 756 -9.38 8.29 32.57
N SER A 757 -10.04 9.45 32.50
CA SER A 757 -11.10 9.82 33.43
C SER A 757 -12.31 8.88 33.36
N ARG A 758 -12.69 8.45 32.15
CA ARG A 758 -13.80 7.51 31.93
C ARG A 758 -13.46 6.12 32.45
N LEU A 759 -12.26 5.61 32.14
CA LEU A 759 -11.77 4.34 32.66
C LEU A 759 -11.67 4.33 34.19
N ALA A 760 -11.17 5.41 34.80
CA ALA A 760 -11.10 5.54 36.25
C ALA A 760 -12.50 5.48 36.89
N SER A 761 -13.47 6.25 36.35
CA SER A 761 -14.85 6.24 36.84
C SER A 761 -15.52 4.86 36.71
N TRP A 762 -15.35 4.18 35.57
CA TRP A 762 -15.87 2.82 35.40
C TRP A 762 -15.13 1.78 36.22
N SER A 763 -13.85 2.01 36.54
CA SER A 763 -13.11 1.13 37.45
C SER A 763 -13.67 1.20 38.87
N GLU A 764 -14.12 2.38 39.32
CA GLU A 764 -14.81 2.53 40.61
C GLU A 764 -16.20 1.89 40.59
N ALA A 765 -16.94 2.01 39.49
CA ALA A 765 -18.30 1.51 39.38
C ALA A 765 -18.41 -0.01 39.12
N TYR A 766 -17.50 -0.57 38.30
CA TYR A 766 -17.62 -1.92 37.74
C TYR A 766 -16.38 -2.79 37.97
N GLY A 767 -15.35 -2.27 38.64
CA GLY A 767 -14.18 -3.02 39.07
C GLY A 767 -12.98 -2.98 38.12
N ASN A 768 -11.98 -3.82 38.42
CA ASN A 768 -10.62 -3.68 37.90
C ASN A 768 -10.46 -3.85 36.38
N PHE A 769 -11.44 -4.41 35.67
CA PHE A 769 -11.40 -4.52 34.21
C PHE A 769 -11.16 -3.16 33.52
N PHE A 770 -11.75 -2.09 34.06
CA PHE A 770 -11.58 -0.73 33.54
C PHE A 770 -10.37 0.01 34.12
N LYS A 771 -9.56 -0.61 34.98
CA LYS A 771 -8.48 0.07 35.68
C LYS A 771 -7.47 0.64 34.67
N PRO A 772 -7.25 1.97 34.62
CA PRO A 772 -6.33 2.58 33.66
C PRO A 772 -4.89 2.13 33.92
N SER A 773 -4.11 1.98 32.84
CA SER A 773 -2.69 1.66 32.89
C SER A 773 -1.87 2.85 33.40
N ASN A 774 -0.68 2.55 33.94
CA ASN A 774 0.25 3.60 34.35
C ASN A 774 0.70 4.42 33.14
N PHE A 775 0.94 3.77 32.00
CA PHE A 775 1.25 4.46 30.75
C PHE A 775 0.17 5.48 30.36
N LEU A 776 -1.10 5.05 30.32
CA LEU A 776 -2.20 5.96 30.00
C LEU A 776 -2.30 7.12 31.00
N LYS A 777 -2.14 6.83 32.30
CA LYS A 777 -2.13 7.84 33.36
C LYS A 777 -1.03 8.88 33.14
N ASP A 778 0.18 8.43 32.82
CA ASP A 778 1.33 9.29 32.60
C ASP A 778 1.13 10.19 31.39
N ARG A 779 0.61 9.64 30.28
CA ARG A 779 0.28 10.39 29.06
C ARG A 779 -0.81 11.42 29.29
N ALA A 780 -1.88 11.02 30.00
CA ALA A 780 -2.96 11.92 30.41
C ALA A 780 -2.45 13.09 31.26
N THR A 781 -1.59 12.82 32.25
CA THR A 781 -1.05 13.85 33.16
C THR A 781 -0.12 14.83 32.46
N LYS A 782 0.64 14.37 31.45
CA LYS A 782 1.61 15.18 30.71
C LYS A 782 1.05 15.79 29.44
N SER A 783 -0.22 15.51 29.10
CA SER A 783 -0.86 15.91 27.84
C SER A 783 -0.06 15.48 26.59
N ILE A 784 0.51 14.27 26.63
CA ILE A 784 1.28 13.68 25.53
C ILE A 784 0.37 12.69 24.78
N LEU A 785 0.52 12.62 23.45
CA LEU A 785 -0.18 11.63 22.65
C LEU A 785 0.26 10.20 23.02
N LEU A 786 -0.66 9.24 22.90
CA LEU A 786 -0.45 7.82 23.14
C LEU A 786 0.49 7.22 22.10
N GLY A 787 0.40 7.68 20.84
CA GLY A 787 1.24 7.22 19.74
C GLY A 787 2.66 7.81 19.72
N GLU A 788 2.94 8.84 20.51
CA GLU A 788 4.26 9.49 20.52
C GLU A 788 5.31 8.67 21.28
N SER A 789 6.48 8.47 20.67
CA SER A 789 7.63 7.89 21.36
C SER A 789 8.00 8.74 22.58
N SER A 790 8.14 8.08 23.74
CA SER A 790 8.56 8.70 25.01
C SER A 790 9.99 9.22 24.97
#